data_AF-V9W7N9-F1
#
_entry.id   AF-V9W7N9-F1
#
_cell.length_a   1.000
_cell.length_b   1.000
_cell.length_c   1.000
_cell.angle_alpha   90.00
_cell.angle_beta   90.00
_cell.angle_gamma   90.00
#
_symmetry.space_group_name_H-M   'P 1'
#
loop_
_entity.id
_entity.type
_entity.pdbx_description
1 polymer ?
#
loop_
_entity_poly.entity_id
_entity_poly.type
_entity_poly.pdbx_seq_one_letter_code
_entity_poly.pdbx_strand_id
1 'polypeptide(L)'
;MKKLGISVLLILVIFSGSYQGKWTKAEPIPDNEKALLNWHVYLTGEKLGPQDTDLSALIGQKEEELQNKEGTGIWDTIVKGEANSYLWGKYQNWKTNSADITGTIQAIEKMAVLYNTQDSKYYHDAALKQDILYALEWFYSNMFNESVSKTYGNWWDWEIGAPQSYNNTLVLMKNVLTSDTVGKYLRAVDWFVPNPNYRLNGIKETGANLLDKCLVVTIRGLLENNTAKITLGTSSAGSAYNKVTSGDGFYEDGSFIQHNYVPYTGGYGEVLLSRTADLFELLEGTAFLSQLSGVDLIYDYIPVTYMPSLYGGASMDMTKGRGISREFTNDRLTGRNLLYEIYIISRQHSNINFRQTYAGFVKNAILSDTAFANYYEGLSIHKAQILKSLVADRSIEPLPDNRNQNVMMSAMSQMFHQKSDFAVGISMFSKKISAFEYGNGENKKGWYTGAGALYLYNGDQTQFSEDYWPTVDMMRLPGITTDHKEGTLTGWKNYANTKSWTGGVSDGKNGSASMYYSMSGVTGSSLEAKKSWFLLDDKIVALGAGINSKEARNTETIVDNRKLEKDGGNLVQVNGTPLLSGDSKTLSAVKWAHLGSPKHYGEIGYVFPEETTIQAEKEKRQGKWSDLRDGSSSSRVSNYFATFAIPHGTQPSGAAYSYILLPNKSAEETEKYANSPDITIIANTPKQQAVKDHSANLWIGNFHEKGRLGQVEAMTRGAIMVKNKDGGLELTFSDPMREQSQLVFTLHGYTGITVSDSNPAISISEHSSGQSVTFTINTAAKDGRSYYLKVNYMYSLSEL
;
A
#
# COMPACT_ATOMS: atom_id res chain seq x y z
N MET A 1 21.76 -3.94 -43.75
CA MET A 1 20.77 -3.27 -44.61
C MET A 1 19.43 -3.97 -44.46
N LYS A 2 18.36 -3.16 -44.32
CA LYS A 2 16.92 -3.49 -44.25
C LYS A 2 16.35 -4.03 -42.93
N LYS A 3 15.72 -3.09 -42.22
CA LYS A 3 14.75 -3.17 -41.12
C LYS A 3 13.49 -3.94 -41.58
N LEU A 4 12.90 -4.76 -40.70
CA LEU A 4 11.50 -5.18 -40.80
C LEU A 4 10.72 -4.45 -39.70
N GLY A 5 9.71 -3.68 -40.12
CA GLY A 5 8.86 -2.86 -39.27
C GLY A 5 7.65 -3.63 -38.76
N ILE A 6 7.25 -3.28 -37.55
CA ILE A 6 6.02 -3.69 -36.86
C ILE A 6 4.83 -2.97 -37.51
N SER A 7 3.79 -3.72 -37.85
CA SER A 7 2.53 -3.20 -38.39
C SER A 7 1.60 -2.76 -37.27
N VAL A 8 1.31 -1.46 -37.21
CA VAL A 8 0.18 -0.88 -36.46
C VAL A 8 -1.03 -0.89 -37.39
N LEU A 9 -2.13 -1.51 -36.94
CA LEU A 9 -3.38 -1.58 -37.68
C LEU A 9 -4.16 -0.27 -37.41
N LEU A 10 -4.14 0.67 -38.36
CA LEU A 10 -5.04 1.82 -38.36
C LEU A 10 -6.36 1.41 -39.05
N ILE A 11 -7.47 1.37 -38.32
CA ILE A 11 -8.80 1.19 -38.91
C ILE A 11 -9.29 2.56 -39.41
N LEU A 12 -9.24 2.77 -40.73
CA LEU A 12 -9.85 3.89 -41.42
C LEU A 12 -11.22 3.46 -41.95
N VAL A 13 -12.29 4.05 -41.41
CA VAL A 13 -13.64 3.94 -41.95
C VAL A 13 -13.72 4.80 -43.22
N ILE A 14 -13.89 4.18 -44.39
CA ILE A 14 -14.07 4.88 -45.67
C ILE A 14 -15.56 4.93 -46.00
N PHE A 15 -16.13 6.14 -46.03
CA PHE A 15 -17.40 6.41 -46.71
C PHE A 15 -17.18 6.40 -48.22
N SER A 16 -17.99 5.62 -48.94
CA SER A 16 -17.99 5.56 -50.40
C SER A 16 -18.63 6.82 -50.99
N GLY A 17 -17.82 7.66 -51.63
CA GLY A 17 -18.27 8.76 -52.48
C GLY A 17 -17.18 9.07 -53.51
N SER A 18 -17.46 8.77 -54.78
CA SER A 18 -16.55 8.95 -55.90
C SER A 18 -16.21 10.43 -56.13
N TYR A 19 -14.98 10.83 -55.81
CA TYR A 19 -14.35 12.05 -56.33
C TYR A 19 -12.85 11.81 -56.55
N GLN A 20 -12.40 11.93 -57.79
CA GLN A 20 -10.98 11.95 -58.14
C GLN A 20 -10.37 13.25 -57.58
N GLY A 21 -9.67 13.14 -56.44
CA GLY A 21 -8.94 14.23 -55.80
C GLY A 21 -7.56 13.73 -55.37
N LYS A 22 -6.53 14.57 -55.59
CA LYS A 22 -5.12 14.34 -55.28
C LYS A 22 -4.94 13.74 -53.88
N TRP A 23 -4.11 12.70 -53.77
CA TRP A 23 -3.63 12.15 -52.49
C TRP A 23 -2.81 13.20 -51.74
N THR A 24 -3.47 14.03 -50.95
CA THR A 24 -2.81 14.80 -49.89
C THR A 24 -2.45 13.82 -48.78
N LYS A 25 -1.17 13.79 -48.37
CA LYS A 25 -0.80 13.16 -47.09
C LYS A 25 -1.71 13.78 -46.03
N ALA A 26 -2.46 12.96 -45.28
CA ALA A 26 -3.19 13.45 -44.12
C ALA A 26 -2.22 14.22 -43.23
N GLU A 27 -2.55 15.46 -42.88
CA GLU A 27 -1.76 16.23 -41.94
C GLU A 27 -1.72 15.50 -40.59
N PRO A 28 -0.57 15.46 -39.91
CA PRO A 28 -0.49 14.83 -38.59
C PRO A 28 -1.41 15.56 -37.61
N ILE A 29 -2.20 14.80 -36.84
CA ILE A 29 -3.05 15.33 -35.78
C ILE A 29 -2.18 16.16 -34.82
N PRO A 30 -2.53 17.43 -34.53
CA PRO A 30 -1.79 18.25 -33.57
C PRO A 30 -1.70 17.57 -32.20
N ASP A 31 -0.57 17.72 -31.52
CA ASP A 31 -0.31 17.05 -30.22
C ASP A 31 -1.41 17.32 -29.18
N ASN A 32 -2.00 18.53 -29.17
CA ASN A 32 -3.11 18.86 -28.26
C ASN A 32 -4.37 18.03 -28.56
N GLU A 33 -4.72 17.89 -29.83
CA GLU A 33 -5.88 17.07 -30.24
C GLU A 33 -5.62 15.59 -29.99
N LYS A 34 -4.39 15.12 -30.20
CA LYS A 34 -3.99 13.75 -29.90
C LYS A 34 -4.08 13.44 -28.41
N ALA A 35 -3.56 14.31 -27.53
CA ALA A 35 -3.66 14.10 -26.09
C ALA A 35 -5.11 14.08 -25.60
N LEU A 36 -5.95 15.00 -26.09
CA LEU A 36 -7.38 15.03 -25.76
C LEU A 36 -8.10 13.78 -26.28
N LEU A 37 -7.72 13.25 -27.46
CA LEU A 37 -8.25 11.99 -27.98
C LEU A 37 -7.83 10.79 -27.12
N ASN A 38 -6.55 10.71 -26.72
CA ASN A 38 -6.08 9.67 -25.81
C ASN A 38 -6.89 9.69 -24.51
N TRP A 39 -7.14 10.87 -23.94
CA TRP A 39 -7.94 11.01 -22.72
C TRP A 39 -9.41 10.67 -22.92
N HIS A 40 -9.98 11.03 -24.08
CA HIS A 40 -11.34 10.63 -24.44
C HIS A 40 -11.47 9.09 -24.48
N VAL A 41 -10.51 8.39 -25.10
CA VAL A 41 -10.46 6.92 -25.11
C VAL A 41 -10.25 6.37 -23.71
N TYR A 42 -9.37 6.96 -22.89
CA TYR A 42 -9.20 6.55 -21.50
C TYR A 42 -10.52 6.59 -20.70
N LEU A 43 -11.35 7.62 -20.93
CA LEU A 43 -12.62 7.81 -20.24
C LEU A 43 -13.75 6.90 -20.75
N THR A 44 -13.76 6.57 -22.04
CA THR A 44 -14.89 5.88 -22.71
C THR A 44 -14.59 4.42 -23.09
N GLY A 45 -13.32 4.06 -23.16
CA GLY A 45 -12.85 2.86 -23.84
C GLY A 45 -12.92 2.98 -25.36
N GLU A 46 -12.40 1.97 -26.04
CA GLU A 46 -12.58 1.81 -27.48
C GLU A 46 -13.85 1.02 -27.80
N LYS A 47 -14.25 1.05 -29.08
CA LYS A 47 -15.36 0.23 -29.58
C LYS A 47 -15.15 -1.25 -29.26
N LEU A 48 -16.19 -1.90 -28.77
CA LEU A 48 -16.14 -3.30 -28.40
C LEU A 48 -16.06 -4.23 -29.62
N GLY A 49 -15.36 -5.35 -29.45
CA GLY A 49 -15.46 -6.49 -30.36
C GLY A 49 -16.82 -7.20 -30.22
N PRO A 50 -17.31 -7.91 -31.25
CA PRO A 50 -18.70 -8.37 -31.35
C PRO A 50 -19.16 -9.42 -30.31
N GLN A 51 -18.35 -9.82 -29.33
CA GLN A 51 -18.63 -10.90 -28.37
C GLN A 51 -17.96 -10.73 -26.98
N ASP A 52 -17.46 -9.55 -26.58
CA ASP A 52 -16.85 -9.40 -25.23
C ASP A 52 -17.91 -9.21 -24.15
N THR A 53 -18.26 -10.30 -23.46
CA THR A 53 -19.31 -10.32 -22.43
C THR A 53 -18.95 -9.51 -21.19
N ASP A 54 -17.67 -9.46 -20.81
CA ASP A 54 -17.23 -8.71 -19.62
C ASP A 54 -17.32 -7.21 -19.88
N LEU A 55 -16.84 -6.75 -21.05
CA LEU A 55 -16.92 -5.33 -21.41
C LEU A 55 -18.38 -4.89 -21.64
N SER A 56 -19.20 -5.75 -22.24
CA SER A 56 -20.65 -5.51 -22.38
C SER A 56 -21.33 -5.40 -21.01
N ALA A 57 -20.96 -6.24 -20.04
CA ALA A 57 -21.46 -6.17 -18.67
C ALA A 57 -21.02 -4.87 -17.97
N LEU A 58 -19.77 -4.42 -18.15
CA LEU A 58 -19.30 -3.14 -17.60
C LEU A 58 -20.06 -1.93 -18.17
N ILE A 59 -20.38 -1.94 -19.47
CA ILE A 59 -21.26 -0.92 -20.07
C ILE A 59 -22.65 -1.01 -19.43
N GLY A 60 -23.23 -2.21 -19.36
CA GLY A 60 -24.55 -2.43 -18.75
C GLY A 60 -24.65 -1.94 -17.30
N GLN A 61 -23.63 -2.21 -16.48
CA GLN A 61 -23.54 -1.71 -15.09
C GLN A 61 -23.56 -0.17 -15.05
N LYS A 62 -22.78 0.49 -15.93
CA LYS A 62 -22.78 1.95 -16.03
C LYS A 62 -24.14 2.47 -16.50
N GLU A 63 -24.75 1.83 -17.48
CA GLU A 63 -26.08 2.20 -17.96
C GLU A 63 -27.15 2.10 -16.87
N GLU A 64 -27.04 1.10 -15.99
CA GLU A 64 -27.93 0.89 -14.84
C GLU A 64 -27.69 1.92 -13.73
N GLU A 65 -26.45 2.37 -13.52
CA GLU A 65 -26.14 3.53 -12.66
C GLU A 65 -26.77 4.82 -13.20
N LEU A 66 -26.84 4.96 -14.53
CA LEU A 66 -27.41 6.14 -15.18
C LEU A 66 -28.93 6.15 -15.15
N GLN A 67 -29.57 5.04 -15.55
CA GLN A 67 -31.01 4.89 -15.51
C GLN A 67 -31.41 3.41 -15.36
N ASN A 68 -32.32 3.15 -14.42
CA ASN A 68 -32.75 1.81 -14.04
C ASN A 68 -34.28 1.73 -13.84
N LYS A 69 -34.80 0.52 -13.69
CA LYS A 69 -36.26 0.28 -13.61
C LYS A 69 -36.88 0.84 -12.33
N GLU A 70 -36.07 1.01 -11.30
CA GLU A 70 -36.43 1.54 -10.00
C GLU A 70 -36.52 3.08 -10.01
N GLY A 71 -36.07 3.73 -11.10
CA GLY A 71 -36.09 5.20 -11.22
C GLY A 71 -35.11 5.88 -10.26
N THR A 72 -34.02 5.19 -9.90
CA THR A 72 -33.02 5.67 -8.93
C THR A 72 -31.71 6.09 -9.59
N GLY A 73 -31.60 5.95 -10.91
CA GLY A 73 -30.41 6.30 -11.66
C GLY A 73 -30.10 7.80 -11.61
N ILE A 74 -28.86 8.16 -11.95
CA ILE A 74 -28.41 9.56 -12.00
C ILE A 74 -29.32 10.38 -12.93
N TRP A 75 -29.65 9.86 -14.11
CA TRP A 75 -30.47 10.58 -15.05
C TRP A 75 -31.95 10.58 -14.67
N ASP A 76 -32.44 9.49 -14.04
CA ASP A 76 -33.82 9.40 -13.55
C ASP A 76 -34.13 10.46 -12.48
N THR A 77 -33.14 10.80 -11.67
CA THR A 77 -33.30 11.60 -10.45
C THR A 77 -32.83 13.05 -10.58
N ILE A 78 -32.43 13.49 -11.78
CA ILE A 78 -32.00 14.88 -12.00
C ILE A 78 -33.17 15.85 -11.83
N VAL A 79 -32.96 16.89 -11.02
CA VAL A 79 -33.96 17.91 -10.68
C VAL A 79 -33.72 19.16 -11.53
N LYS A 80 -34.69 19.49 -12.41
CA LYS A 80 -34.58 20.56 -13.43
C LYS A 80 -35.54 21.73 -13.17
N GLY A 81 -35.10 22.95 -13.47
CA GLY A 81 -35.84 24.21 -13.25
C GLY A 81 -34.99 25.32 -12.63
N GLU A 82 -35.28 26.58 -12.95
CA GLU A 82 -34.48 27.75 -12.52
C GLU A 82 -34.52 28.00 -11.00
N ALA A 83 -35.56 27.54 -10.31
CA ALA A 83 -35.74 27.74 -8.87
C ALA A 83 -35.09 26.65 -8.00
N ASN A 84 -34.52 25.60 -8.61
CA ASN A 84 -34.00 24.47 -7.84
C ASN A 84 -32.65 24.80 -7.21
N SER A 85 -32.51 24.48 -5.92
CA SER A 85 -31.30 24.72 -5.15
C SER A 85 -30.24 23.61 -5.28
N TYR A 86 -30.53 22.53 -6.00
CA TYR A 86 -29.64 21.40 -6.26
C TYR A 86 -30.06 20.63 -7.54
N LEU A 87 -29.14 19.85 -8.12
CA LEU A 87 -29.43 18.94 -9.25
C LEU A 87 -29.81 17.52 -8.81
N TRP A 88 -29.28 17.05 -7.68
CA TRP A 88 -29.61 15.74 -7.11
C TRP A 88 -29.80 15.84 -5.60
N GLY A 89 -30.85 15.20 -5.06
CA GLY A 89 -31.17 15.26 -3.63
C GLY A 89 -30.05 14.74 -2.72
N LYS A 90 -29.26 13.77 -3.19
CA LYS A 90 -28.07 13.27 -2.46
C LYS A 90 -26.95 14.31 -2.29
N TYR A 91 -26.95 15.38 -3.10
CA TYR A 91 -25.95 16.46 -3.08
C TYR A 91 -26.56 17.81 -2.67
N GLN A 92 -27.72 17.79 -2.00
CA GLN A 92 -28.44 19.02 -1.64
C GLN A 92 -27.73 19.87 -0.57
N ASN A 93 -26.76 19.30 0.16
CA ASN A 93 -26.06 19.97 1.26
C ASN A 93 -24.78 20.66 0.80
N TRP A 94 -24.62 20.85 -0.52
CA TRP A 94 -23.42 21.41 -1.12
C TRP A 94 -22.98 22.73 -0.54
N LYS A 95 -23.88 23.57 -0.01
CA LYS A 95 -23.55 24.87 0.63
C LYS A 95 -22.73 24.76 1.92
N THR A 96 -22.70 23.58 2.54
CA THR A 96 -21.97 23.33 3.80
C THR A 96 -21.07 22.11 3.72
N ASN A 97 -21.32 21.20 2.77
CA ASN A 97 -20.52 20.01 2.53
C ASN A 97 -19.85 20.11 1.15
N SER A 98 -18.53 20.33 1.13
CA SER A 98 -17.78 20.45 -0.14
C SER A 98 -17.79 19.16 -0.97
N ALA A 99 -17.95 17.99 -0.34
CA ALA A 99 -17.98 16.71 -1.05
C ALA A 99 -19.17 16.59 -2.02
N ASP A 100 -20.28 17.28 -1.74
CA ASP A 100 -21.46 17.30 -2.62
C ASP A 100 -21.16 18.07 -3.93
N ILE A 101 -20.20 19.00 -3.93
CA ILE A 101 -19.76 19.71 -5.14
C ILE A 101 -19.04 18.75 -6.07
N THR A 102 -18.05 18.02 -5.54
CA THR A 102 -17.34 16.96 -6.26
C THR A 102 -18.34 15.90 -6.75
N GLY A 103 -19.25 15.45 -5.89
CA GLY A 103 -20.26 14.46 -6.24
C GLY A 103 -21.20 14.93 -7.37
N THR A 104 -21.56 16.20 -7.39
CA THR A 104 -22.42 16.78 -8.44
C THR A 104 -21.74 16.72 -9.80
N ILE A 105 -20.49 17.19 -9.93
CA ILE A 105 -19.79 17.15 -11.22
C ILE A 105 -19.40 15.73 -11.64
N GLN A 106 -19.11 14.83 -10.70
CA GLN A 106 -18.93 13.40 -11.00
C GLN A 106 -20.19 12.75 -11.56
N ALA A 107 -21.39 13.15 -11.11
CA ALA A 107 -22.64 12.67 -11.68
C ALA A 107 -22.81 13.14 -13.13
N ILE A 108 -22.47 14.40 -13.43
CA ILE A 108 -22.48 14.93 -14.80
C ILE A 108 -21.45 14.21 -15.68
N GLU A 109 -20.25 13.94 -15.16
CA GLU A 109 -19.21 13.19 -15.86
C GLU A 109 -19.70 11.78 -16.24
N LYS A 110 -20.36 11.06 -15.32
CA LYS A 110 -20.95 9.74 -15.60
C LYS A 110 -21.97 9.77 -16.74
N MET A 111 -22.81 10.81 -16.80
CA MET A 111 -23.72 11.04 -17.92
C MET A 111 -22.93 11.24 -19.24
N ALA A 112 -21.91 12.09 -19.22
CA ALA A 112 -21.08 12.41 -20.38
C ALA A 112 -20.26 11.21 -20.90
N VAL A 113 -19.81 10.31 -20.01
CA VAL A 113 -19.11 9.07 -20.39
C VAL A 113 -20.01 8.18 -21.24
N LEU A 114 -21.24 7.91 -20.79
CA LEU A 114 -22.17 7.04 -21.54
C LEU A 114 -22.71 7.69 -22.82
N TYR A 115 -22.84 9.02 -22.83
CA TYR A 115 -23.15 9.77 -24.04
C TYR A 115 -22.07 9.58 -25.13
N ASN A 116 -20.81 9.37 -24.75
CA ASN A 116 -19.68 9.18 -25.68
C ASN A 116 -19.20 7.73 -25.82
N THR A 117 -19.76 6.76 -25.11
CA THR A 117 -19.37 5.35 -25.20
C THR A 117 -20.07 4.70 -26.39
N GLN A 118 -19.34 4.27 -27.44
CA GLN A 118 -19.95 3.84 -28.72
C GLN A 118 -20.95 2.68 -28.62
N ASP A 119 -20.72 1.75 -27.70
CA ASP A 119 -21.55 0.55 -27.52
C ASP A 119 -22.61 0.71 -26.40
N SER A 120 -22.74 1.91 -25.84
CA SER A 120 -23.82 2.27 -24.91
C SER A 120 -25.11 2.58 -25.67
N LYS A 121 -26.27 2.20 -25.12
CA LYS A 121 -27.59 2.60 -25.67
C LYS A 121 -27.83 4.12 -25.62
N TYR A 122 -27.04 4.85 -24.84
CA TYR A 122 -27.11 6.31 -24.72
C TYR A 122 -26.11 7.04 -25.63
N TYR A 123 -25.38 6.31 -26.48
CA TYR A 123 -24.40 6.90 -27.38
C TYR A 123 -25.05 7.96 -28.27
N HIS A 124 -24.62 9.21 -28.10
CA HIS A 124 -25.17 10.39 -28.77
C HIS A 124 -26.68 10.62 -28.57
N ASP A 125 -27.26 10.15 -27.45
CA ASP A 125 -28.66 10.40 -27.14
C ASP A 125 -28.95 11.90 -26.99
N ALA A 126 -29.99 12.37 -27.69
CA ALA A 126 -30.30 13.80 -27.79
C ALA A 126 -30.84 14.39 -26.49
N ALA A 127 -31.60 13.63 -25.69
CA ALA A 127 -32.17 14.10 -24.43
C ALA A 127 -31.08 14.14 -23.34
N LEU A 128 -30.25 13.10 -23.28
CA LEU A 128 -29.12 13.03 -22.35
C LEU A 128 -28.16 14.20 -22.60
N LYS A 129 -27.86 14.49 -23.87
CA LYS A 129 -27.06 15.67 -24.25
C LYS A 129 -27.60 16.96 -23.67
N GLN A 130 -28.90 17.23 -23.80
CA GLN A 130 -29.51 18.47 -23.31
C GLN A 130 -29.44 18.55 -21.79
N ASP A 131 -29.67 17.44 -21.09
CA ASP A 131 -29.60 17.42 -19.63
C ASP A 131 -28.16 17.54 -19.10
N ILE A 132 -27.15 17.03 -19.83
CA ILE A 132 -25.74 17.29 -19.53
C ILE A 132 -25.43 18.78 -19.66
N LEU A 133 -25.84 19.43 -20.75
CA LEU A 133 -25.60 20.86 -20.98
C LEU A 133 -26.29 21.73 -19.93
N TYR A 134 -27.53 21.39 -19.58
CA TYR A 134 -28.27 22.03 -18.48
C TYR A 134 -27.52 21.88 -17.15
N ALA A 135 -27.08 20.67 -16.81
CA ALA A 135 -26.40 20.39 -15.56
C ALA A 135 -25.04 21.11 -15.45
N LEU A 136 -24.27 21.17 -16.55
CA LEU A 136 -23.02 21.93 -16.62
C LEU A 136 -23.24 23.42 -16.36
N GLU A 137 -24.24 24.01 -17.00
CA GLU A 137 -24.55 25.43 -16.83
C GLU A 137 -25.04 25.72 -15.42
N TRP A 138 -25.88 24.86 -14.85
CA TRP A 138 -26.34 24.97 -13.47
C TRP A 138 -25.18 24.85 -12.48
N PHE A 139 -24.30 23.87 -12.67
CA PHE A 139 -23.12 23.64 -11.81
C PHE A 139 -22.19 24.85 -11.82
N TYR A 140 -21.87 25.40 -13.00
CA TYR A 140 -21.11 26.64 -13.12
C TYR A 140 -21.83 27.78 -12.38
N SER A 141 -23.09 28.05 -12.73
CA SER A 141 -23.79 29.25 -12.26
C SER A 141 -24.04 29.26 -10.74
N ASN A 142 -24.16 28.09 -10.11
CA ASN A 142 -24.54 27.99 -8.70
C ASN A 142 -23.42 27.52 -7.76
N MET A 143 -22.57 26.57 -8.19
CA MET A 143 -21.62 25.90 -7.30
C MET A 143 -20.17 26.28 -7.56
N PHE A 144 -19.74 26.31 -8.82
CA PHE A 144 -18.32 26.30 -9.17
C PHE A 144 -18.00 27.30 -10.29
N ASN A 145 -17.76 28.56 -9.89
CA ASN A 145 -17.39 29.66 -10.76
C ASN A 145 -16.46 30.67 -10.06
N GLU A 146 -15.92 31.61 -10.84
CA GLU A 146 -14.94 32.61 -10.39
C GLU A 146 -15.49 33.64 -9.39
N SER A 147 -16.81 33.74 -9.19
CA SER A 147 -17.38 34.64 -8.18
C SER A 147 -17.33 34.06 -6.76
N VAL A 148 -17.05 32.77 -6.62
CA VAL A 148 -16.90 32.10 -5.32
C VAL A 148 -15.58 32.53 -4.68
N SER A 149 -15.67 33.50 -3.78
CA SER A 149 -14.51 34.10 -3.10
C SER A 149 -14.10 33.39 -1.80
N LYS A 150 -14.94 32.50 -1.26
CA LYS A 150 -14.68 31.76 -0.02
C LYS A 150 -15.06 30.29 -0.16
N THR A 151 -14.05 29.43 -0.10
CA THR A 151 -14.24 27.98 -0.01
C THR A 151 -14.56 27.55 1.42
N TYR A 152 -15.21 26.40 1.56
CA TYR A 152 -15.56 25.78 2.84
C TYR A 152 -15.41 24.26 2.73
N GLY A 153 -15.47 23.57 3.87
CA GLY A 153 -15.26 22.12 3.91
C GLY A 153 -13.82 21.75 3.57
N ASN A 154 -13.65 20.66 2.83
CA ASN A 154 -12.36 20.14 2.43
C ASN A 154 -11.83 20.86 1.18
N TRP A 155 -10.64 21.47 1.27
CA TRP A 155 -9.97 22.15 0.16
C TRP A 155 -9.81 21.24 -1.08
N TRP A 156 -9.63 19.93 -0.86
CA TRP A 156 -9.44 18.94 -1.92
C TRP A 156 -10.60 18.93 -2.92
N ASP A 157 -11.85 19.11 -2.46
CA ASP A 157 -13.01 19.12 -3.36
C ASP A 157 -12.97 20.30 -4.34
N TRP A 158 -12.47 21.45 -3.89
CA TRP A 158 -12.39 22.67 -4.69
C TRP A 158 -11.19 22.68 -5.64
N GLU A 159 -10.07 22.13 -5.20
CA GLU A 159 -8.79 22.27 -5.91
C GLU A 159 -8.35 21.00 -6.67
N ILE A 160 -9.00 19.85 -6.42
CA ILE A 160 -8.68 18.56 -7.06
C ILE A 160 -9.94 17.85 -7.54
N GLY A 161 -10.84 17.46 -6.62
CA GLY A 161 -11.98 16.60 -6.90
C GLY A 161 -12.90 17.15 -7.99
N ALA A 162 -13.49 18.32 -7.77
CA ALA A 162 -14.35 18.93 -8.77
C ALA A 162 -13.60 19.34 -10.05
N PRO A 163 -12.41 19.98 -10.01
CA PRO A 163 -11.63 20.29 -11.22
C PRO A 163 -11.32 19.10 -12.13
N GLN A 164 -10.97 17.93 -11.58
CA GLN A 164 -10.66 16.74 -12.39
C GLN A 164 -11.89 16.28 -13.18
N SER A 165 -13.01 16.06 -12.48
CA SER A 165 -14.26 15.66 -13.13
C SER A 165 -14.81 16.72 -14.09
N TYR A 166 -14.61 18.00 -13.78
CA TYR A 166 -14.99 19.08 -14.68
C TYR A 166 -14.20 19.01 -15.98
N ASN A 167 -12.87 18.91 -15.89
CA ASN A 167 -12.01 18.74 -17.07
C ASN A 167 -12.39 17.50 -17.89
N ASN A 168 -12.61 16.34 -17.25
CA ASN A 168 -13.05 15.12 -17.94
C ASN A 168 -14.36 15.35 -18.72
N THR A 169 -15.35 15.98 -18.08
CA THR A 169 -16.62 16.30 -18.71
C THR A 169 -16.44 17.24 -19.91
N LEU A 170 -15.55 18.23 -19.82
CA LEU A 170 -15.25 19.14 -20.91
C LEU A 170 -14.52 18.46 -22.08
N VAL A 171 -13.62 17.51 -21.81
CA VAL A 171 -13.00 16.66 -22.85
C VAL A 171 -14.08 15.86 -23.59
N LEU A 172 -14.97 15.19 -22.84
CA LEU A 172 -16.06 14.38 -23.38
C LEU A 172 -17.06 15.21 -24.20
N MET A 173 -17.36 16.43 -23.77
CA MET A 173 -18.37 17.29 -24.41
C MET A 173 -17.77 18.32 -25.39
N LYS A 174 -16.45 18.28 -25.66
CA LYS A 174 -15.73 19.28 -26.47
C LYS A 174 -16.34 19.49 -27.87
N ASN A 175 -16.83 18.43 -28.51
CA ASN A 175 -17.41 18.51 -29.86
C ASN A 175 -18.87 19.01 -29.87
N VAL A 176 -19.49 19.16 -28.69
CA VAL A 176 -20.85 19.68 -28.52
C VAL A 176 -20.83 21.13 -28.03
N LEU A 177 -19.83 21.49 -27.22
CA LEU A 177 -19.68 22.83 -26.66
C LEU A 177 -18.99 23.79 -27.64
N THR A 178 -19.35 25.07 -27.59
CA THR A 178 -18.59 26.12 -28.28
C THR A 178 -17.29 26.43 -27.53
N SER A 179 -16.27 26.91 -28.25
CA SER A 179 -14.99 27.32 -27.64
C SER A 179 -15.18 28.37 -26.53
N ASP A 180 -16.13 29.31 -26.70
CA ASP A 180 -16.46 30.32 -25.69
C ASP A 180 -17.05 29.70 -24.41
N THR A 181 -17.89 28.67 -24.56
CA THR A 181 -18.49 27.95 -23.44
C THR A 181 -17.45 27.12 -22.69
N VAL A 182 -16.56 26.42 -23.42
CA VAL A 182 -15.42 25.73 -22.83
C VAL A 182 -14.54 26.72 -22.06
N GLY A 183 -14.19 27.85 -22.67
CA GLY A 183 -13.40 28.91 -22.02
C GLY A 183 -14.08 29.49 -20.77
N LYS A 184 -15.41 29.63 -20.78
CA LYS A 184 -16.19 30.04 -19.60
C LYS A 184 -16.00 29.07 -18.43
N TYR A 185 -16.14 27.79 -18.68
CA TYR A 185 -16.02 26.76 -17.63
C TYR A 185 -14.58 26.59 -17.15
N LEU A 186 -13.59 26.72 -18.03
CA LEU A 186 -12.17 26.62 -17.65
C LEU A 186 -11.68 27.82 -16.83
N ARG A 187 -12.30 29.00 -16.92
CA ARG A 187 -12.02 30.10 -15.97
C ARG A 187 -12.33 29.71 -14.53
N ALA A 188 -13.38 28.94 -14.28
CA ALA A 188 -13.67 28.43 -12.95
C ALA A 188 -12.56 27.47 -12.47
N VAL A 189 -12.11 26.55 -13.34
CA VAL A 189 -11.00 25.65 -13.02
C VAL A 189 -9.71 26.42 -12.74
N ASP A 190 -9.39 27.45 -13.53
CA ASP A 190 -8.20 28.30 -13.29
C ASP A 190 -8.32 29.14 -12.01
N TRP A 191 -9.52 29.58 -11.64
CA TRP A 191 -9.75 30.29 -10.38
C TRP A 191 -9.37 29.45 -9.17
N PHE A 192 -9.76 28.18 -9.14
CA PHE A 192 -9.45 27.29 -8.01
C PHE A 192 -8.09 26.61 -8.12
N VAL A 193 -7.55 26.43 -9.33
CA VAL A 193 -6.27 25.75 -9.58
C VAL A 193 -5.37 26.57 -10.52
N PRO A 194 -4.98 27.80 -10.14
CA PRO A 194 -4.18 28.66 -11.02
C PRO A 194 -2.76 28.13 -11.22
N ASN A 195 -2.22 27.48 -10.18
CA ASN A 195 -0.87 26.92 -10.13
C ASN A 195 -0.89 25.57 -9.36
N PRO A 196 -0.40 24.47 -9.95
CA PRO A 196 -0.42 23.17 -9.27
C PRO A 196 0.50 23.10 -8.05
N ASN A 197 1.53 23.94 -7.96
CA ASN A 197 2.53 23.90 -6.88
C ASN A 197 2.01 24.38 -5.53
N TYR A 198 0.87 25.06 -5.47
CA TYR A 198 0.37 25.69 -4.25
C TYR A 198 -1.13 25.50 -4.09
N ARG A 199 -1.57 25.27 -2.86
CA ARG A 199 -2.96 25.48 -2.45
C ARG A 199 -3.34 26.94 -2.55
N LEU A 200 -4.64 27.22 -2.67
CA LEU A 200 -5.15 28.60 -2.65
C LEU A 200 -4.76 29.37 -1.37
N ASN A 201 -4.53 28.67 -0.27
CA ASN A 201 -4.05 29.25 0.99
C ASN A 201 -2.51 29.42 1.08
N GLY A 202 -1.78 29.15 0.00
CA GLY A 202 -0.33 29.34 -0.10
C GLY A 202 0.53 28.15 0.36
N ILE A 203 -0.05 27.05 0.84
CA ILE A 203 0.69 25.84 1.20
C ILE A 203 1.29 25.22 -0.07
N LYS A 204 2.59 24.93 -0.06
CA LYS A 204 3.26 24.23 -1.16
C LYS A 204 2.81 22.78 -1.21
N GLU A 205 2.41 22.31 -2.39
CA GLU A 205 1.97 20.92 -2.60
C GLU A 205 3.13 19.97 -2.86
N THR A 206 2.94 18.73 -2.44
CA THR A 206 3.90 17.63 -2.57
C THR A 206 3.17 16.33 -2.88
N GLY A 207 3.93 15.32 -3.35
CA GLY A 207 3.45 13.96 -3.54
C GLY A 207 2.19 13.87 -4.41
N ALA A 208 1.23 13.07 -3.99
CA ALA A 208 -0.01 12.81 -4.72
C ALA A 208 -0.84 14.08 -4.99
N ASN A 209 -0.98 14.98 -4.02
CA ASN A 209 -1.77 16.21 -4.21
C ASN A 209 -1.17 17.09 -5.31
N LEU A 210 0.16 17.14 -5.42
CA LEU A 210 0.83 17.87 -6.49
C LEU A 210 0.52 17.26 -7.86
N LEU A 211 0.62 15.92 -8.00
CA LEU A 211 0.34 15.27 -9.28
C LEU A 211 -1.13 15.37 -9.68
N ASP A 212 -2.06 15.29 -8.72
CA ASP A 212 -3.49 15.54 -8.96
C ASP A 212 -3.72 16.93 -9.59
N LYS A 213 -3.08 17.97 -9.06
CA LYS A 213 -3.19 19.33 -9.61
C LYS A 213 -2.42 19.51 -10.92
N CYS A 214 -1.29 18.83 -11.09
CA CYS A 214 -0.57 18.78 -12.36
C CYS A 214 -1.45 18.23 -13.49
N LEU A 215 -2.19 17.15 -13.24
CA LEU A 215 -3.13 16.59 -14.20
C LEU A 215 -4.24 17.59 -14.55
N VAL A 216 -4.85 18.23 -13.54
CA VAL A 216 -5.87 19.29 -13.74
C VAL A 216 -5.36 20.41 -14.63
N VAL A 217 -4.19 20.97 -14.30
CA VAL A 217 -3.60 22.09 -15.05
C VAL A 217 -3.19 21.68 -16.46
N THR A 218 -2.71 20.45 -16.65
CA THR A 218 -2.32 19.91 -17.96
C THR A 218 -3.55 19.76 -18.86
N ILE A 219 -4.61 19.09 -18.40
CA ILE A 219 -5.83 18.89 -19.21
C ILE A 219 -6.50 20.23 -19.53
N ARG A 220 -6.57 21.17 -18.58
CA ARG A 220 -7.05 22.54 -18.87
C ARG A 220 -6.20 23.18 -19.98
N GLY A 221 -4.87 23.13 -19.86
CA GLY A 221 -3.97 23.69 -20.87
C GLY A 221 -4.20 23.09 -22.26
N LEU A 222 -4.46 21.78 -22.34
CA LEU A 222 -4.79 21.09 -23.59
C LEU A 222 -6.13 21.59 -24.17
N LEU A 223 -7.17 21.72 -23.34
CA LEU A 223 -8.49 22.21 -23.76
C LEU A 223 -8.46 23.69 -24.23
N GLU A 224 -7.61 24.52 -23.62
CA GLU A 224 -7.41 25.93 -23.98
C GLU A 224 -6.43 26.14 -25.15
N ASN A 225 -5.76 25.08 -25.61
CA ASN A 225 -4.61 25.20 -26.52
C ASN A 225 -3.52 26.15 -25.95
N ASN A 226 -3.29 26.09 -24.63
CA ASN A 226 -2.41 26.98 -23.88
C ASN A 226 -1.12 26.29 -23.45
N THR A 227 -0.07 26.43 -24.28
CA THR A 227 1.24 25.82 -24.06
C THR A 227 1.85 26.20 -22.70
N ALA A 228 1.66 27.42 -22.22
CA ALA A 228 2.22 27.84 -20.93
C ALA A 228 1.60 27.06 -19.76
N LYS A 229 0.29 26.78 -19.81
CA LYS A 229 -0.39 25.96 -18.79
C LYS A 229 -0.04 24.48 -18.93
N ILE A 230 0.10 23.96 -20.15
CA ILE A 230 0.60 22.59 -20.38
C ILE A 230 1.97 22.42 -19.74
N THR A 231 2.93 23.29 -20.08
CA THR A 231 4.28 23.27 -19.49
C THR A 231 4.26 23.43 -17.98
N LEU A 232 3.41 24.31 -17.44
CA LEU A 232 3.27 24.48 -15.99
C LEU A 232 2.81 23.18 -15.32
N GLY A 233 1.81 22.49 -15.88
CA GLY A 233 1.32 21.22 -15.37
C GLY A 233 2.39 20.12 -15.41
N THR A 234 3.03 19.93 -16.57
CA THR A 234 4.01 18.84 -16.79
C THR A 234 5.32 19.04 -16.03
N SER A 235 5.88 20.26 -16.01
CA SER A 235 7.16 20.53 -15.35
C SER A 235 7.06 20.54 -13.82
N SER A 236 5.91 20.91 -13.25
CA SER A 236 5.72 20.93 -11.80
C SER A 236 5.73 19.54 -11.17
N ALA A 237 5.39 18.50 -11.94
CA ALA A 237 5.35 17.11 -11.49
C ALA A 237 6.71 16.61 -10.95
N GLY A 238 7.82 17.14 -11.46
CA GLY A 238 9.17 16.66 -11.13
C GLY A 238 9.50 16.64 -9.64
N SER A 239 8.99 17.60 -8.87
CA SER A 239 9.26 17.64 -7.44
C SER A 239 8.57 16.55 -6.63
N ALA A 240 7.50 15.93 -7.16
CA ALA A 240 6.84 14.77 -6.52
C ALA A 240 7.68 13.50 -6.59
N TYR A 241 8.60 13.39 -7.56
CA TYR A 241 9.45 12.22 -7.77
C TYR A 241 10.80 12.31 -7.07
N ASN A 242 11.20 13.48 -6.58
CA ASN A 242 12.49 13.65 -5.92
C ASN A 242 12.54 12.89 -4.58
N LYS A 243 13.68 12.22 -4.33
CA LYS A 243 13.93 11.60 -3.03
C LYS A 243 14.03 12.66 -1.93
N VAL A 244 13.56 12.32 -0.74
CA VAL A 244 13.62 13.13 0.48
C VAL A 244 14.31 12.37 1.61
N THR A 245 14.77 13.10 2.61
CA THR A 245 15.34 12.55 3.86
C THR A 245 14.45 12.81 5.08
N SER A 246 13.39 13.60 4.90
CA SER A 246 12.36 13.95 5.89
C SER A 246 11.10 14.47 5.20
N GLY A 247 9.93 14.24 5.78
CA GLY A 247 8.66 14.73 5.24
C GLY A 247 8.07 13.84 4.16
N ASP A 248 7.29 14.44 3.27
CA ASP A 248 6.53 13.73 2.24
C ASP A 248 7.41 13.36 1.04
N GLY A 249 7.28 12.12 0.55
CA GLY A 249 7.92 11.65 -0.67
C GLY A 249 8.60 10.29 -0.55
N PHE A 250 9.40 9.97 -1.58
CA PHE A 250 10.19 8.74 -1.66
C PHE A 250 11.50 8.86 -0.88
N TYR A 251 11.90 7.80 -0.21
CA TYR A 251 13.16 7.70 0.52
C TYR A 251 14.13 6.73 -0.17
N GLU A 252 15.42 6.87 0.14
CA GLU A 252 16.47 6.00 -0.41
C GLU A 252 16.26 4.51 -0.12
N ASP A 253 15.62 4.18 1.01
CA ASP A 253 15.37 2.80 1.44
C ASP A 253 14.08 2.18 0.86
N GLY A 254 13.40 2.88 -0.05
CA GLY A 254 12.12 2.45 -0.63
C GLY A 254 10.89 2.89 0.16
N SER A 255 11.04 3.58 1.29
CA SER A 255 9.89 4.11 2.02
C SER A 255 9.16 5.18 1.21
N PHE A 256 7.83 5.21 1.31
CA PHE A 256 7.01 6.33 0.88
C PHE A 256 6.18 6.87 2.05
N ILE A 257 6.37 8.15 2.35
CA ILE A 257 5.69 8.83 3.46
C ILE A 257 4.83 9.96 2.89
N GLN A 258 3.63 10.10 3.46
CA GLN A 258 2.79 11.28 3.25
C GLN A 258 2.27 11.79 4.61
N HIS A 259 1.90 13.06 4.66
CA HIS A 259 1.47 13.75 5.88
C HIS A 259 2.55 13.73 6.97
N ASN A 260 3.80 13.84 6.54
CA ASN A 260 5.06 13.96 7.26
C ASN A 260 5.51 12.73 8.05
N TYR A 261 4.59 11.84 8.43
CA TYR A 261 4.88 10.79 9.42
C TYR A 261 4.05 9.50 9.23
N VAL A 262 3.34 9.33 8.11
CA VAL A 262 2.49 8.16 7.85
C VAL A 262 3.07 7.33 6.69
N PRO A 263 3.36 6.03 6.89
CA PRO A 263 3.70 5.12 5.79
C PRO A 263 2.51 4.99 4.84
N TYR A 264 2.70 5.32 3.56
CA TYR A 264 1.57 5.57 2.66
C TYR A 264 1.67 4.96 1.27
N THR A 265 2.58 4.00 1.03
CA THR A 265 2.80 3.38 -0.29
C THR A 265 1.50 2.91 -0.96
N GLY A 266 0.61 2.22 -0.23
CA GLY A 266 -0.68 1.74 -0.74
C GLY A 266 -1.84 2.73 -0.61
N GLY A 267 -1.61 3.95 -0.14
CA GLY A 267 -2.62 5.01 -0.12
C GLY A 267 -2.21 6.19 -1.01
N TYR A 268 -1.62 7.25 -0.47
CA TYR A 268 -1.15 8.36 -1.30
C TYR A 268 -0.04 7.95 -2.29
N GLY A 269 0.73 6.90 -2.03
CA GLY A 269 1.66 6.34 -3.00
C GLY A 269 0.95 5.74 -4.21
N GLU A 270 -0.18 5.06 -4.01
CA GLU A 270 -1.05 4.59 -5.11
C GLU A 270 -1.60 5.76 -5.90
N VAL A 271 -2.12 6.81 -5.25
CA VAL A 271 -2.58 8.00 -5.98
C VAL A 271 -1.47 8.63 -6.81
N LEU A 272 -0.25 8.73 -6.29
CA LEU A 272 0.90 9.24 -7.02
C LEU A 272 1.16 8.38 -8.28
N LEU A 273 1.24 7.05 -8.11
CA LEU A 273 1.46 6.12 -9.21
C LEU A 273 0.34 6.19 -10.26
N SER A 274 -0.91 6.29 -9.81
CA SER A 274 -2.10 6.48 -10.63
C SER A 274 -2.00 7.72 -11.50
N ARG A 275 -1.61 8.87 -10.91
CA ARG A 275 -1.47 10.12 -11.67
C ARG A 275 -0.28 10.10 -12.63
N THR A 276 0.79 9.36 -12.31
CA THR A 276 1.87 9.11 -13.27
C THR A 276 1.38 8.29 -14.46
N ALA A 277 0.63 7.19 -14.22
CA ALA A 277 0.05 6.38 -15.28
C ALA A 277 -0.90 7.19 -16.16
N ASP A 278 -1.79 7.98 -15.54
CA ASP A 278 -2.72 8.86 -16.26
C ASP A 278 -2.00 9.88 -17.14
N LEU A 279 -0.93 10.52 -16.65
CA LEU A 279 -0.15 11.48 -17.45
C LEU A 279 0.55 10.79 -18.63
N PHE A 280 0.97 9.53 -18.48
CA PHE A 280 1.52 8.74 -19.58
C PHE A 280 0.47 8.41 -20.62
N GLU A 281 -0.72 7.95 -20.23
CA GLU A 281 -1.81 7.65 -21.17
C GLU A 281 -2.31 8.93 -21.86
N LEU A 282 -2.48 10.02 -21.11
CA LEU A 282 -2.87 11.33 -21.63
C LEU A 282 -1.90 11.81 -22.72
N LEU A 283 -0.60 11.75 -22.46
CA LEU A 283 0.43 12.35 -23.33
C LEU A 283 1.05 11.36 -24.33
N GLU A 284 0.58 10.12 -24.39
CA GLU A 284 1.16 9.06 -25.21
C GLU A 284 1.32 9.48 -26.68
N GLY A 285 2.56 9.41 -27.16
CA GLY A 285 2.92 9.75 -28.53
C GLY A 285 2.80 11.23 -28.91
N THR A 286 2.77 12.13 -27.93
CA THR A 286 2.86 13.60 -28.12
C THR A 286 4.24 14.13 -27.71
N ALA A 287 4.64 15.32 -28.18
CA ALA A 287 5.88 15.94 -27.73
C ALA A 287 5.82 16.38 -26.25
N PHE A 288 4.62 16.58 -25.69
CA PHE A 288 4.43 16.98 -24.29
C PHE A 288 4.89 15.93 -23.29
N LEU A 289 4.89 14.65 -23.65
CA LEU A 289 5.37 13.58 -22.77
C LEU A 289 6.82 13.82 -22.33
N SER A 290 7.66 14.32 -23.23
CA SER A 290 9.06 14.66 -22.94
C SER A 290 9.24 15.84 -21.96
N GLN A 291 8.17 16.57 -21.66
CA GLN A 291 8.17 17.68 -20.71
C GLN A 291 7.87 17.25 -19.27
N LEU A 292 7.46 15.99 -19.04
CA LEU A 292 7.27 15.44 -17.70
C LEU A 292 8.62 15.33 -16.99
N SER A 293 8.91 16.29 -16.12
CA SER A 293 10.18 16.34 -15.39
C SER A 293 10.24 15.22 -14.35
N GLY A 294 11.41 14.60 -14.18
CA GLY A 294 11.71 13.64 -13.09
C GLY A 294 10.95 12.31 -13.15
N VAL A 295 10.07 12.11 -14.12
CA VAL A 295 9.17 10.95 -14.19
C VAL A 295 9.93 9.62 -14.34
N ASP A 296 11.11 9.63 -14.96
CA ASP A 296 11.94 8.42 -15.11
C ASP A 296 12.35 7.79 -13.77
N LEU A 297 12.38 8.56 -12.67
CA LEU A 297 12.66 8.03 -11.34
C LEU A 297 11.61 7.01 -10.87
N ILE A 298 10.39 7.06 -11.42
CA ILE A 298 9.35 6.09 -11.07
C ILE A 298 9.77 4.65 -11.39
N TYR A 299 10.61 4.47 -12.40
CA TYR A 299 11.12 3.15 -12.79
C TYR A 299 12.03 2.54 -11.72
N ASP A 300 12.76 3.38 -10.99
CA ASP A 300 13.57 2.94 -9.84
C ASP A 300 12.68 2.64 -8.63
N TYR A 301 11.56 3.34 -8.47
CA TYR A 301 10.65 3.16 -7.33
C TYR A 301 9.73 1.94 -7.45
N ILE A 302 9.38 1.49 -8.66
CA ILE A 302 8.59 0.27 -8.84
C ILE A 302 9.21 -0.91 -8.06
N PRO A 303 10.47 -1.33 -8.31
CA PRO A 303 11.05 -2.49 -7.65
C PRO A 303 11.32 -2.29 -6.15
N VAL A 304 11.66 -1.07 -5.69
CA VAL A 304 12.12 -0.85 -4.31
C VAL A 304 11.05 -0.32 -3.36
N THR A 305 10.00 0.34 -3.86
CA THR A 305 8.93 0.94 -3.06
C THR A 305 7.63 0.16 -3.21
N TYR A 306 7.14 0.00 -4.45
CA TYR A 306 5.81 -0.55 -4.70
C TYR A 306 5.78 -2.07 -4.64
N MET A 307 6.73 -2.73 -5.29
CA MET A 307 6.77 -4.19 -5.33
C MET A 307 6.83 -4.81 -3.93
N PRO A 308 7.66 -4.36 -2.97
CA PRO A 308 7.65 -4.92 -1.61
C PRO A 308 6.30 -4.79 -0.89
N SER A 309 5.49 -3.78 -1.24
CA SER A 309 4.14 -3.58 -0.69
C SER A 309 3.06 -4.45 -1.33
N LEU A 310 3.39 -5.22 -2.38
CA LEU A 310 2.46 -6.09 -3.11
C LEU A 310 2.77 -7.56 -2.88
N TYR A 311 1.74 -8.37 -2.62
CA TYR A 311 1.84 -9.83 -2.58
C TYR A 311 0.57 -10.50 -3.13
N GLY A 312 0.72 -11.45 -4.03
CA GLY A 312 -0.41 -12.23 -4.58
C GLY A 312 -1.53 -11.40 -5.22
N GLY A 313 -1.27 -10.15 -5.62
CA GLY A 313 -2.26 -9.20 -6.13
C GLY A 313 -2.88 -8.26 -5.09
N ALA A 314 -2.53 -8.39 -3.80
CA ALA A 314 -2.96 -7.49 -2.72
C ALA A 314 -1.89 -6.43 -2.44
N SER A 315 -2.32 -5.21 -2.10
CA SER A 315 -1.48 -4.18 -1.48
C SER A 315 -1.55 -4.28 0.04
N MET A 316 -0.41 -4.39 0.71
CA MET A 316 -0.38 -4.59 2.16
C MET A 316 -1.00 -3.40 2.91
N ASP A 317 -2.08 -3.65 3.65
CA ASP A 317 -2.89 -2.61 4.29
C ASP A 317 -2.13 -1.74 5.32
N MET A 318 -1.01 -2.24 5.87
CA MET A 318 -0.12 -1.44 6.72
C MET A 318 0.46 -0.19 6.03
N THR A 319 0.36 -0.11 4.70
CA THR A 319 0.84 1.02 3.89
C THR A 319 -0.26 1.99 3.48
N LYS A 320 -1.47 1.88 4.04
CA LYS A 320 -2.64 2.67 3.61
C LYS A 320 -3.07 3.78 4.56
N GLY A 321 -2.38 3.96 5.69
CA GLY A 321 -2.76 4.93 6.72
C GLY A 321 -4.23 4.80 7.12
N ARG A 322 -4.99 5.89 7.09
CA ARG A 322 -6.43 5.88 7.43
C ARG A 322 -7.32 5.16 6.39
N GLY A 323 -6.77 4.83 5.22
CA GLY A 323 -7.47 4.20 4.11
C GLY A 323 -8.08 2.84 4.42
N ILE A 324 -7.56 2.12 5.43
CA ILE A 324 -8.13 0.84 5.90
C ILE A 324 -9.57 0.94 6.42
N SER A 325 -10.05 2.16 6.72
CA SER A 325 -11.40 2.41 7.25
C SER A 325 -12.46 2.67 6.17
N ARG A 326 -12.11 2.57 4.89
CA ARG A 326 -12.99 2.90 3.75
C ARG A 326 -13.65 1.64 3.20
N GLU A 327 -14.96 1.55 3.36
CA GLU A 327 -15.80 0.43 2.88
C GLU A 327 -15.68 0.13 1.38
N PHE A 328 -15.45 1.17 0.57
CA PHE A 328 -15.39 1.07 -0.89
C PHE A 328 -14.01 0.67 -1.45
N THR A 329 -13.05 0.33 -0.59
CA THR A 329 -11.72 -0.14 -1.01
C THR A 329 -11.18 -1.20 -0.03
N ASN A 330 -10.25 -2.03 -0.50
CA ASN A 330 -9.58 -3.05 0.30
C ASN A 330 -8.20 -3.36 -0.30
N ASP A 331 -7.41 -4.22 0.34
CA ASP A 331 -6.09 -4.67 -0.12
C ASP A 331 -6.08 -5.14 -1.58
N ARG A 332 -7.09 -5.91 -2.01
CA ARG A 332 -7.21 -6.45 -3.37
C ARG A 332 -7.54 -5.39 -4.42
N LEU A 333 -8.48 -4.49 -4.14
CA LEU A 333 -8.85 -3.41 -5.05
C LEU A 333 -7.68 -2.45 -5.26
N THR A 334 -6.99 -2.08 -4.19
CA THR A 334 -5.77 -1.25 -4.28
C THR A 334 -4.65 -1.99 -5.00
N GLY A 335 -4.44 -3.28 -4.71
CA GLY A 335 -3.42 -4.07 -5.41
C GLY A 335 -3.70 -4.19 -6.92
N ARG A 336 -4.96 -4.40 -7.32
CA ARG A 336 -5.41 -4.41 -8.72
C ARG A 336 -5.14 -3.07 -9.41
N ASN A 337 -5.37 -1.94 -8.75
CA ASN A 337 -5.02 -0.62 -9.28
C ASN A 337 -3.52 -0.45 -9.46
N LEU A 338 -2.71 -0.73 -8.42
CA LEU A 338 -1.25 -0.63 -8.49
C LEU A 338 -0.68 -1.50 -9.62
N LEU A 339 -1.18 -2.72 -9.80
CA LEU A 339 -0.76 -3.61 -10.88
C LEU A 339 -1.06 -3.03 -12.27
N TYR A 340 -2.25 -2.46 -12.46
CA TYR A 340 -2.59 -1.74 -13.70
C TYR A 340 -1.61 -0.58 -13.95
N GLU A 341 -1.36 0.24 -12.92
CA GLU A 341 -0.52 1.43 -13.03
C GLU A 341 0.95 1.06 -13.30
N ILE A 342 1.47 0.05 -12.61
CA ILE A 342 2.80 -0.53 -12.87
C ILE A 342 2.88 -1.01 -14.33
N TYR A 343 1.85 -1.68 -14.84
CA TYR A 343 1.83 -2.12 -16.24
C TYR A 343 1.90 -0.94 -17.21
N ILE A 344 1.02 0.06 -17.06
CA ILE A 344 0.99 1.26 -17.91
C ILE A 344 2.34 1.99 -17.87
N ILE A 345 2.89 2.21 -16.68
CA ILE A 345 4.19 2.87 -16.51
C ILE A 345 5.31 2.06 -17.15
N SER A 346 5.34 0.74 -16.91
CA SER A 346 6.38 -0.12 -17.48
C SER A 346 6.42 -0.06 -19.01
N ARG A 347 5.27 0.10 -19.69
CA ARG A 347 5.20 0.19 -21.16
C ARG A 347 6.01 1.36 -21.73
N GLN A 348 6.20 2.44 -20.97
CA GLN A 348 6.96 3.61 -21.38
C GLN A 348 8.47 3.46 -21.19
N HIS A 349 8.92 2.43 -20.46
CA HIS A 349 10.33 2.18 -20.22
C HIS A 349 11.05 1.72 -21.49
N SER A 350 12.26 2.21 -21.76
CA SER A 350 13.04 1.86 -22.97
C SER A 350 13.56 0.41 -22.98
N ASN A 351 13.96 -0.13 -21.83
CA ASN A 351 14.37 -1.53 -21.63
C ASN A 351 13.22 -2.54 -21.79
N ILE A 352 13.29 -3.41 -22.80
CA ILE A 352 12.30 -4.47 -23.07
C ILE A 352 12.14 -5.48 -21.92
N ASN A 353 13.22 -5.84 -21.22
CA ASN A 353 13.15 -6.81 -20.13
C ASN A 353 12.36 -6.25 -18.95
N PHE A 354 12.47 -4.94 -18.68
CA PHE A 354 11.67 -4.25 -17.68
C PHE A 354 10.17 -4.37 -18.04
N ARG A 355 9.81 -4.05 -19.29
CA ARG A 355 8.43 -4.15 -19.78
C ARG A 355 7.88 -5.57 -19.66
N GLN A 356 8.63 -6.56 -20.13
CA GLN A 356 8.22 -7.96 -20.09
C GLN A 356 8.08 -8.48 -18.67
N THR A 357 8.97 -8.07 -17.75
CA THR A 357 8.91 -8.46 -16.34
C THR A 357 7.60 -8.01 -15.69
N TYR A 358 7.26 -6.73 -15.80
CA TYR A 358 6.05 -6.21 -15.16
C TYR A 358 4.77 -6.60 -15.90
N ALA A 359 4.79 -6.72 -17.22
CA ALA A 359 3.69 -7.30 -17.98
C ALA A 359 3.41 -8.75 -17.55
N GLY A 360 4.46 -9.58 -17.41
CA GLY A 360 4.34 -10.95 -16.95
C GLY A 360 3.86 -11.07 -15.51
N PHE A 361 4.33 -10.20 -14.61
CA PHE A 361 3.88 -10.17 -13.22
C PHE A 361 2.39 -9.83 -13.12
N VAL A 362 1.95 -8.79 -13.82
CA VAL A 362 0.54 -8.37 -13.85
C VAL A 362 -0.34 -9.43 -14.50
N LYS A 363 0.11 -10.04 -15.61
CA LYS A 363 -0.58 -11.15 -16.25
C LYS A 363 -0.75 -12.34 -15.30
N ASN A 364 0.29 -12.72 -14.57
CA ASN A 364 0.21 -13.79 -13.57
C ASN A 364 -0.76 -13.42 -12.43
N ALA A 365 -0.70 -12.19 -11.93
CA ALA A 365 -1.60 -11.73 -10.87
C ALA A 365 -3.08 -11.81 -11.29
N ILE A 366 -3.41 -11.53 -12.56
CA ILE A 366 -4.78 -11.71 -13.10
C ILE A 366 -5.16 -13.20 -13.17
N LEU A 367 -4.26 -14.03 -13.72
CA LEU A 367 -4.55 -15.45 -13.96
C LEU A 367 -4.59 -16.31 -12.70
N SER A 368 -3.93 -15.88 -11.63
CA SER A 368 -3.88 -16.56 -10.33
C SER A 368 -4.81 -15.96 -9.27
N ASP A 369 -5.59 -14.94 -9.63
CA ASP A 369 -6.57 -14.35 -8.74
C ASP A 369 -7.77 -15.31 -8.56
N THR A 370 -8.13 -15.53 -7.31
CA THR A 370 -9.31 -16.31 -6.89
C THR A 370 -10.23 -15.48 -5.98
N ALA A 371 -9.87 -14.22 -5.71
CA ALA A 371 -10.58 -13.33 -4.81
C ALA A 371 -11.73 -12.61 -5.52
N PHE A 372 -11.58 -12.31 -6.81
CA PHE A 372 -12.64 -11.76 -7.65
C PHE A 372 -13.36 -12.88 -8.40
N ALA A 373 -14.70 -12.91 -8.31
CA ALA A 373 -15.49 -13.81 -9.15
C ALA A 373 -15.29 -13.53 -10.65
N ASN A 374 -15.15 -12.25 -11.00
CA ASN A 374 -14.68 -11.78 -12.30
C ASN A 374 -13.65 -10.66 -12.08
N TYR A 375 -12.42 -10.88 -12.53
CA TYR A 375 -11.33 -9.91 -12.34
C TYR A 375 -11.61 -8.54 -12.97
N TYR A 376 -12.42 -8.48 -14.02
CA TYR A 376 -12.68 -7.25 -14.77
C TYR A 376 -13.83 -6.43 -14.18
N GLU A 377 -14.63 -7.01 -13.29
CA GLU A 377 -15.78 -6.33 -12.67
C GLU A 377 -15.35 -5.12 -11.83
N GLY A 378 -16.09 -4.01 -11.99
CA GLY A 378 -15.82 -2.74 -11.32
C GLY A 378 -14.67 -1.91 -11.90
N LEU A 379 -13.98 -2.38 -12.96
CA LEU A 379 -13.01 -1.57 -13.68
C LEU A 379 -13.68 -0.56 -14.63
N SER A 380 -12.94 0.46 -15.07
CA SER A 380 -13.36 1.22 -16.26
C SER A 380 -13.25 0.34 -17.52
N ILE A 381 -14.01 0.69 -18.56
CA ILE A 381 -14.01 -0.04 -19.84
C ILE A 381 -12.58 -0.09 -20.41
N HIS A 382 -11.89 1.05 -20.43
CA HIS A 382 -10.49 1.17 -20.87
C HIS A 382 -9.54 0.27 -20.07
N LYS A 383 -9.59 0.32 -18.73
CA LYS A 383 -8.73 -0.54 -17.88
C LYS A 383 -8.96 -2.02 -18.17
N ALA A 384 -10.22 -2.44 -18.29
CA ALA A 384 -10.56 -3.82 -18.61
C ALA A 384 -10.05 -4.23 -20.00
N GLN A 385 -10.18 -3.36 -21.02
CA GLN A 385 -9.64 -3.59 -22.38
C GLN A 385 -8.13 -3.78 -22.38
N ILE A 386 -7.39 -2.92 -21.66
CA ILE A 386 -5.94 -3.01 -21.54
C ILE A 386 -5.52 -4.33 -20.88
N LEU A 387 -6.14 -4.70 -19.75
CA LEU A 387 -5.78 -5.94 -19.04
C LEU A 387 -6.19 -7.20 -19.81
N LYS A 388 -7.33 -7.20 -20.50
CA LYS A 388 -7.73 -8.28 -21.41
C LYS A 388 -6.74 -8.45 -22.55
N SER A 389 -6.27 -7.34 -23.13
CA SER A 389 -5.26 -7.36 -24.19
C SER A 389 -3.94 -7.96 -23.68
N LEU A 390 -3.50 -7.58 -22.47
CA LEU A 390 -2.33 -8.18 -21.82
C LEU A 390 -2.49 -9.70 -21.60
N VAL A 391 -3.65 -10.14 -21.10
CA VAL A 391 -3.93 -11.56 -20.88
C VAL A 391 -3.93 -12.34 -22.21
N ALA A 392 -4.51 -11.76 -23.27
CA ALA A 392 -4.59 -12.36 -24.59
C ALA A 392 -3.24 -12.40 -25.35
N ASP A 393 -2.31 -11.51 -25.02
CA ASP A 393 -1.00 -11.42 -25.67
C ASP A 393 -0.13 -12.65 -25.35
N ARG A 394 0.04 -13.53 -26.35
CA ARG A 394 0.84 -14.76 -26.25
C ARG A 394 2.35 -14.54 -26.24
N SER A 395 2.82 -13.33 -26.52
CA SER A 395 4.25 -12.99 -26.44
C SER A 395 4.70 -12.65 -25.01
N ILE A 396 3.76 -12.47 -24.09
CA ILE A 396 4.02 -12.23 -22.67
C ILE A 396 3.71 -13.49 -21.87
N GLU A 397 4.74 -14.09 -21.31
CA GLU A 397 4.59 -15.20 -20.38
C GLU A 397 4.15 -14.69 -18.99
N PRO A 398 3.20 -15.35 -18.31
CA PRO A 398 2.91 -15.04 -16.92
C PRO A 398 4.13 -15.35 -16.04
N LEU A 399 4.48 -14.43 -15.15
CA LEU A 399 5.61 -14.57 -14.22
C LEU A 399 5.10 -14.70 -12.78
N PRO A 400 5.16 -15.90 -12.18
CA PRO A 400 4.87 -16.12 -10.77
C PRO A 400 5.76 -15.29 -9.85
N ASP A 401 5.22 -14.90 -8.71
CA ASP A 401 5.96 -14.18 -7.68
C ASP A 401 6.87 -15.12 -6.88
N ASN A 402 8.09 -15.32 -7.36
CA ASN A 402 9.12 -16.14 -6.70
C ASN A 402 10.11 -15.31 -5.90
N ARG A 403 9.72 -14.12 -5.44
CA ARG A 403 10.61 -13.26 -4.65
C ARG A 403 10.96 -13.93 -3.33
N ASN A 404 12.24 -13.89 -2.99
CA ASN A 404 12.78 -14.28 -1.69
C ASN A 404 13.55 -13.08 -1.14
N GLN A 405 12.83 -12.19 -0.45
CA GLN A 405 13.36 -10.91 0.00
C GLN A 405 12.95 -10.55 1.42
N ASN A 406 13.87 -9.93 2.17
CA ASN A 406 13.58 -9.23 3.41
C ASN A 406 14.09 -7.78 3.28
N VAL A 407 13.23 -6.80 3.52
CA VAL A 407 13.56 -5.38 3.36
C VAL A 407 13.11 -4.61 4.59
N MET A 408 14.07 -3.95 5.25
CA MET A 408 13.80 -2.98 6.30
C MET A 408 13.70 -1.58 5.69
N MET A 409 12.49 -1.03 5.66
CA MET A 409 12.22 0.36 5.28
C MET A 409 12.22 1.24 6.54
N SER A 410 13.42 1.52 7.01
CA SER A 410 13.73 2.22 8.26
C SER A 410 13.16 3.65 8.32
N ALA A 411 13.01 4.33 7.18
CA ALA A 411 12.45 5.66 7.14
C ALA A 411 10.99 5.68 7.58
N MET A 412 10.19 4.69 7.17
CA MET A 412 8.78 4.53 7.55
C MET A 412 8.50 3.46 8.62
N SER A 413 9.54 2.93 9.30
CA SER A 413 9.38 1.98 10.40
C SER A 413 8.62 0.69 10.01
N GLN A 414 8.85 0.17 8.80
CA GLN A 414 8.21 -1.05 8.31
C GLN A 414 9.25 -2.07 7.83
N MET A 415 8.95 -3.35 8.03
CA MET A 415 9.71 -4.44 7.43
C MET A 415 8.79 -5.30 6.57
N PHE A 416 9.27 -5.63 5.38
CA PHE A 416 8.61 -6.52 4.43
C PHE A 416 9.43 -7.79 4.30
N HIS A 417 8.77 -8.93 4.32
CA HIS A 417 9.38 -10.22 4.15
C HIS A 417 8.54 -11.03 3.18
N GLN A 418 9.12 -11.48 2.07
CA GLN A 418 8.40 -12.16 1.01
C GLN A 418 9.14 -13.44 0.66
N LYS A 419 8.37 -14.51 0.61
CA LYS A 419 8.75 -15.83 0.09
C LYS A 419 7.80 -16.17 -1.05
N SER A 420 8.07 -17.26 -1.77
CA SER A 420 7.26 -17.68 -2.91
C SER A 420 5.80 -18.00 -2.55
N ASP A 421 5.54 -18.36 -1.29
CA ASP A 421 4.28 -18.94 -0.81
C ASP A 421 3.66 -18.19 0.38
N PHE A 422 4.37 -17.22 0.96
CA PHE A 422 3.79 -16.27 1.91
C PHE A 422 4.55 -14.93 1.92
N ALA A 423 3.93 -13.91 2.51
CA ALA A 423 4.57 -12.65 2.85
C ALA A 423 4.15 -12.16 4.23
N VAL A 424 5.07 -11.49 4.93
CA VAL A 424 4.85 -10.85 6.22
C VAL A 424 5.22 -9.38 6.17
N GLY A 425 4.32 -8.53 6.65
CA GLY A 425 4.58 -7.13 6.97
C GLY A 425 4.61 -6.90 8.48
N ILE A 426 5.61 -6.18 8.98
CA ILE A 426 5.66 -5.69 10.37
C ILE A 426 5.51 -4.17 10.38
N SER A 427 4.44 -3.68 10.99
CA SER A 427 4.12 -2.26 11.11
C SER A 427 4.52 -1.75 12.49
N MET A 428 5.54 -0.89 12.54
CA MET A 428 6.05 -0.27 13.77
C MET A 428 5.89 1.26 13.73
N PHE A 429 6.06 1.90 14.89
CA PHE A 429 6.01 3.35 15.03
C PHE A 429 7.19 3.86 15.83
N SER A 430 7.62 5.08 15.54
CA SER A 430 8.87 5.65 16.07
C SER A 430 8.66 7.10 16.49
N LYS A 431 9.74 7.80 16.84
CA LYS A 431 9.67 9.25 17.07
C LYS A 431 9.22 10.03 15.83
N LYS A 432 9.52 9.50 14.64
CA LYS A 432 9.26 10.16 13.35
C LYS A 432 8.03 9.62 12.64
N ILE A 433 7.57 8.43 13.00
CA ILE A 433 6.45 7.73 12.35
C ILE A 433 5.34 7.50 13.37
N SER A 434 4.13 7.94 13.02
CA SER A 434 2.95 7.85 13.88
C SER A 434 2.45 6.41 13.98
N ALA A 435 1.89 6.02 15.12
CA ALA A 435 1.25 4.71 15.30
C ALA A 435 0.08 4.48 14.33
N PHE A 436 -0.64 5.55 14.00
CA PHE A 436 -1.74 5.56 13.04
C PHE A 436 -2.06 6.99 12.59
N GLU A 437 -2.91 7.12 11.60
CA GLU A 437 -3.49 8.40 11.19
C GLU A 437 -4.99 8.40 11.46
N TYR A 438 -5.48 9.51 12.05
CA TYR A 438 -6.89 9.85 12.13
C TYR A 438 -7.08 11.25 11.54
N GLY A 439 -8.06 11.40 10.66
CA GLY A 439 -8.36 12.68 9.99
C GLY A 439 -9.66 12.56 9.23
N ASN A 440 -10.42 13.66 9.12
CA ASN A 440 -11.73 13.69 8.45
C ASN A 440 -12.73 12.62 8.94
N GLY A 441 -12.66 12.22 10.21
CA GLY A 441 -13.52 11.17 10.75
C GLY A 441 -13.15 9.74 10.32
N GLU A 442 -12.03 9.54 9.61
CA GLU A 442 -11.56 8.24 9.13
C GLU A 442 -10.56 7.59 10.10
N ASN A 443 -10.64 6.26 10.25
CA ASN A 443 -9.77 5.40 11.08
C ASN A 443 -9.85 5.65 12.61
N LYS A 444 -11.06 5.74 13.15
CA LYS A 444 -11.35 6.01 14.56
C LYS A 444 -10.79 4.99 15.56
N LYS A 445 -10.46 3.76 15.11
CA LYS A 445 -10.00 2.66 15.96
C LYS A 445 -8.55 2.22 15.68
N GLY A 446 -7.77 3.02 14.96
CA GLY A 446 -6.42 2.64 14.49
C GLY A 446 -5.32 2.55 15.57
N TRP A 447 -5.63 2.71 16.85
CA TRP A 447 -4.65 2.92 17.94
C TRP A 447 -3.40 2.02 17.93
N TYR A 448 -3.56 0.74 17.56
CA TYR A 448 -2.51 -0.27 17.62
C TYR A 448 -1.99 -0.72 16.23
N THR A 449 -2.42 -0.10 15.12
CA THR A 449 -2.04 -0.55 13.75
C THR A 449 -0.55 -0.40 13.43
N GLY A 450 0.15 0.47 14.16
CA GLY A 450 1.61 0.65 14.10
C GLY A 450 2.33 0.16 15.35
N ALA A 451 1.64 -0.46 16.32
CA ALA A 451 2.23 -0.89 17.60
C ALA A 451 2.89 -2.27 17.52
N GLY A 452 3.55 -2.58 16.40
CA GLY A 452 4.10 -3.90 16.12
C GLY A 452 3.06 -4.87 15.56
N ALA A 453 2.14 -4.37 14.74
CA ALA A 453 1.13 -5.21 14.11
C ALA A 453 1.77 -6.05 12.99
N LEU A 454 1.42 -7.34 12.96
CA LEU A 454 1.91 -8.32 12.01
C LEU A 454 0.81 -8.62 10.97
N TYR A 455 1.18 -8.59 9.70
CA TYR A 455 0.28 -8.87 8.58
C TYR A 455 0.83 -10.07 7.80
N LEU A 456 0.19 -11.23 7.90
CA LEU A 456 0.55 -12.43 7.14
C LEU A 456 -0.37 -12.58 5.92
N TYR A 457 0.22 -12.55 4.73
CA TYR A 457 -0.43 -12.86 3.46
C TYR A 457 0.06 -14.23 3.00
N ASN A 458 -0.87 -15.08 2.56
CA ASN A 458 -0.59 -16.43 2.06
C ASN A 458 -1.65 -16.79 1.01
N GLY A 459 -1.95 -18.07 0.82
CA GLY A 459 -2.97 -18.54 -0.13
C GLY A 459 -4.39 -18.08 0.16
N ASP A 460 -4.68 -17.57 1.37
CA ASP A 460 -5.93 -16.86 1.62
C ASP A 460 -5.86 -15.43 1.08
N GLN A 461 -6.21 -15.27 -0.21
CA GLN A 461 -6.23 -14.00 -0.91
C GLN A 461 -7.30 -13.02 -0.39
N THR A 462 -8.19 -13.43 0.51
CA THR A 462 -9.29 -12.60 1.01
C THR A 462 -9.11 -12.15 2.46
N GLN A 463 -8.00 -12.50 3.11
CA GLN A 463 -7.79 -12.30 4.55
C GLN A 463 -8.14 -10.89 5.05
N PHE A 464 -7.58 -9.84 4.44
CA PHE A 464 -7.78 -8.44 4.85
C PHE A 464 -8.86 -7.72 4.02
N SER A 465 -9.59 -8.49 3.21
CA SER A 465 -10.77 -8.09 2.45
C SER A 465 -12.07 -8.57 3.12
N GLU A 466 -13.21 -8.33 2.47
CA GLU A 466 -14.54 -8.79 2.89
C GLU A 466 -14.86 -8.41 4.35
N ASP A 467 -14.89 -7.10 4.63
CA ASP A 467 -15.28 -6.57 5.93
C ASP A 467 -14.37 -6.99 7.10
N TYR A 468 -13.10 -7.34 6.84
CA TYR A 468 -12.11 -7.60 7.90
C TYR A 468 -12.04 -6.46 8.92
N TRP A 469 -11.75 -5.24 8.46
CA TRP A 469 -11.51 -4.07 9.32
C TRP A 469 -12.68 -3.69 10.25
N PRO A 470 -13.95 -3.66 9.82
CA PRO A 470 -15.05 -3.37 10.73
C PRO A 470 -15.36 -4.52 11.70
N THR A 471 -14.89 -5.75 11.47
CA THR A 471 -15.25 -6.94 12.27
C THR A 471 -14.13 -7.49 13.14
N VAL A 472 -12.87 -7.22 12.81
CA VAL A 472 -11.72 -7.56 13.65
C VAL A 472 -11.73 -6.72 14.93
N ASP A 473 -11.29 -7.32 16.05
CA ASP A 473 -10.99 -6.53 17.24
C ASP A 473 -9.71 -5.71 17.01
N MET A 474 -9.88 -4.42 16.74
CA MET A 474 -8.81 -3.46 16.48
C MET A 474 -7.85 -3.26 17.68
N MET A 475 -8.22 -3.69 18.88
CA MET A 475 -7.35 -3.70 20.05
C MET A 475 -6.62 -5.03 20.23
N ARG A 476 -6.90 -6.04 19.39
CA ARG A 476 -6.26 -7.36 19.37
C ARG A 476 -5.74 -7.72 17.97
N LEU A 477 -5.08 -6.79 17.29
CA LEU A 477 -4.45 -7.06 15.99
C LEU A 477 -3.28 -8.06 16.14
N PRO A 478 -3.02 -8.95 15.16
CA PRO A 478 -1.92 -9.91 15.26
C PRO A 478 -0.58 -9.23 15.57
N GLY A 479 0.23 -9.84 16.42
CA GLY A 479 1.57 -9.37 16.75
C GLY A 479 1.66 -8.30 17.84
N ILE A 480 0.60 -7.54 18.15
CA ILE A 480 0.68 -6.42 19.11
C ILE A 480 0.80 -6.90 20.57
N THR A 481 1.27 -6.02 21.46
CA THR A 481 1.01 -6.13 22.90
C THR A 481 0.08 -4.98 23.30
N THR A 482 -1.02 -5.30 23.97
CA THR A 482 -2.16 -4.39 24.18
C THR A 482 -2.61 -4.42 25.63
N ASP A 483 -3.12 -3.30 26.11
CA ASP A 483 -3.86 -3.13 27.36
C ASP A 483 -5.31 -2.66 27.10
N HIS A 484 -5.74 -2.69 25.84
CA HIS A 484 -7.08 -2.30 25.37
C HIS A 484 -7.47 -0.87 25.76
N LYS A 485 -6.50 0.03 25.91
CA LYS A 485 -6.78 1.44 26.24
C LYS A 485 -6.90 2.26 24.97
N GLU A 486 -7.99 3.01 24.84
CA GLU A 486 -8.14 4.01 23.80
C GLU A 486 -7.63 5.38 24.28
N GLY A 487 -7.14 6.18 23.33
CA GLY A 487 -6.74 7.57 23.57
C GLY A 487 -7.83 8.59 23.24
N THR A 488 -7.45 9.87 23.21
CA THR A 488 -8.29 10.94 22.66
C THR A 488 -7.94 11.18 21.19
N LEU A 489 -8.93 11.07 20.30
CA LEU A 489 -8.75 11.32 18.88
C LEU A 489 -8.54 12.82 18.61
N THR A 490 -7.42 13.14 17.99
CA THR A 490 -7.08 14.45 17.43
C THR A 490 -6.72 14.25 15.96
N GLY A 491 -7.41 14.95 15.06
CA GLY A 491 -7.19 14.87 13.62
C GLY A 491 -5.79 15.36 13.24
N TRP A 492 -5.12 14.65 12.33
CA TRP A 492 -3.79 15.01 11.79
C TRP A 492 -2.70 15.19 12.87
N LYS A 493 -2.87 14.52 14.01
CA LYS A 493 -1.87 14.47 15.06
C LYS A 493 -0.86 13.36 14.77
N ASN A 494 0.42 13.63 15.03
CA ASN A 494 1.44 12.59 15.12
C ASN A 494 1.33 11.87 16.49
N TYR A 495 0.92 10.61 16.48
CA TYR A 495 0.90 9.72 17.65
C TYR A 495 2.24 8.97 17.73
N ALA A 496 3.30 9.73 17.99
CA ALA A 496 4.68 9.25 17.97
C ALA A 496 5.02 8.36 19.18
N ASN A 497 6.01 7.49 18.97
CA ASN A 497 6.67 6.75 20.05
C ASN A 497 7.61 7.68 20.83
N THR A 498 7.58 7.62 22.17
CA THR A 498 8.53 8.36 23.01
C THR A 498 9.91 7.70 23.10
N LYS A 499 10.02 6.44 22.67
CA LYS A 499 11.26 5.65 22.71
C LYS A 499 11.97 5.71 21.36
N SER A 500 13.30 5.68 21.38
CA SER A 500 14.12 5.78 20.15
C SER A 500 14.22 4.49 19.34
N TRP A 501 14.05 3.31 19.95
CA TRP A 501 14.41 2.05 19.31
C TRP A 501 13.28 1.52 18.45
N THR A 502 13.37 1.69 17.14
CA THR A 502 12.41 1.16 16.16
C THR A 502 13.07 1.00 14.79
N GLY A 503 13.33 -0.23 14.38
CA GLY A 503 13.98 -0.52 13.11
C GLY A 503 14.31 -2.00 12.98
N GLY A 504 15.36 -2.34 12.26
CA GLY A 504 15.75 -3.72 12.07
C GLY A 504 17.06 -3.92 11.34
N VAL A 505 17.47 -5.17 11.16
CA VAL A 505 18.61 -5.60 10.34
C VAL A 505 18.11 -6.58 9.28
N SER A 506 18.61 -6.46 8.06
CA SER A 506 18.27 -7.34 6.95
C SER A 506 19.50 -7.65 6.10
N ASP A 507 19.69 -8.93 5.78
CA ASP A 507 20.69 -9.39 4.79
C ASP A 507 20.13 -9.44 3.35
N GLY A 508 18.90 -8.96 3.15
CA GLY A 508 18.16 -8.99 1.90
C GLY A 508 17.29 -10.23 1.72
N LYS A 509 17.42 -11.28 2.54
CA LYS A 509 16.61 -12.53 2.49
C LYS A 509 15.93 -12.87 3.81
N ASN A 510 16.68 -12.71 4.89
CA ASN A 510 16.27 -12.89 6.27
C ASN A 510 16.56 -11.59 7.04
N GLY A 511 15.92 -11.43 8.19
CA GLY A 511 16.14 -10.22 8.98
C GLY A 511 15.47 -10.26 10.34
N SER A 512 15.63 -9.17 11.09
CA SER A 512 14.81 -8.93 12.26
C SER A 512 14.30 -7.49 12.34
N ALA A 513 13.03 -7.35 12.69
CA ALA A 513 12.41 -6.09 13.08
C ALA A 513 12.39 -6.01 14.61
N SER A 514 12.60 -4.83 15.19
CA SER A 514 12.65 -4.64 16.64
C SER A 514 12.15 -3.26 17.06
N MET A 515 11.31 -3.24 18.08
CA MET A 515 10.68 -2.03 18.61
C MET A 515 10.66 -2.06 20.14
N TYR A 516 11.20 -1.00 20.75
CA TYR A 516 10.87 -0.63 22.13
C TYR A 516 9.88 0.53 22.03
N TYR A 517 8.68 0.36 22.57
CA TYR A 517 7.66 1.41 22.50
C TYR A 517 7.02 1.70 23.84
N SER A 518 6.36 2.86 23.88
CA SER A 518 5.44 3.28 24.90
C SER A 518 4.14 3.75 24.26
N MET A 519 3.00 3.36 24.84
CA MET A 519 1.68 3.84 24.42
C MET A 519 1.32 5.22 25.00
N SER A 520 2.21 5.84 25.79
CA SER A 520 1.92 7.13 26.44
C SER A 520 1.65 8.27 25.44
N GLY A 521 2.36 8.30 24.32
CA GLY A 521 2.14 9.27 23.23
C GLY A 521 0.93 8.97 22.35
N VAL A 522 0.35 7.76 22.47
CA VAL A 522 -0.73 7.25 21.62
C VAL A 522 -2.05 7.28 22.37
N THR A 523 -2.17 6.50 23.44
CA THR A 523 -3.39 6.30 24.24
C THR A 523 -3.31 6.90 25.64
N GLY A 524 -2.14 7.43 26.03
CA GLY A 524 -1.88 7.84 27.41
C GLY A 524 -1.74 6.68 28.38
N SER A 525 -1.57 5.45 27.88
CA SER A 525 -1.24 4.28 28.69
C SER A 525 0.23 4.32 29.13
N SER A 526 0.50 3.76 30.30
CA SER A 526 1.84 3.44 30.79
C SER A 526 2.44 2.16 30.19
N LEU A 527 1.72 1.47 29.29
CA LEU A 527 2.19 0.25 28.63
C LEU A 527 3.47 0.51 27.82
N GLU A 528 4.51 -0.25 28.15
CA GLU A 528 5.77 -0.29 27.42
C GLU A 528 6.22 -1.75 27.22
N ALA A 529 6.83 -2.04 26.06
CA ALA A 529 7.38 -3.36 25.78
C ALA A 529 8.53 -3.29 24.76
N LYS A 530 9.43 -4.28 24.82
CA LYS A 530 10.45 -4.54 23.79
C LYS A 530 10.04 -5.78 23.02
N LYS A 531 9.86 -5.63 21.72
CA LYS A 531 9.37 -6.66 20.81
C LYS A 531 10.37 -6.83 19.69
N SER A 532 10.67 -8.07 19.33
CA SER A 532 11.47 -8.40 18.15
C SER A 532 10.80 -9.52 17.36
N TRP A 533 10.86 -9.42 16.04
CA TRP A 533 10.43 -10.45 15.09
C TRP A 533 11.63 -10.85 14.25
N PHE A 534 11.95 -12.14 14.20
CA PHE A 534 13.00 -12.72 13.37
C PHE A 534 12.32 -13.42 12.20
N LEU A 535 12.52 -12.89 11.00
CA LEU A 535 11.84 -13.29 9.77
C LEU A 535 12.83 -14.12 8.95
N LEU A 536 12.62 -15.43 8.97
CA LEU A 536 13.53 -16.46 8.46
C LEU A 536 12.94 -17.14 7.22
N ASP A 537 13.54 -18.21 6.72
CA ASP A 537 13.13 -18.76 5.43
C ASP A 537 11.68 -19.28 5.39
N ASP A 538 11.24 -19.99 6.42
CA ASP A 538 9.92 -20.62 6.50
C ASP A 538 9.19 -20.38 7.84
N LYS A 539 9.73 -19.48 8.67
CA LYS A 539 9.28 -19.29 10.05
C LYS A 539 9.50 -17.86 10.54
N ILE A 540 8.64 -17.42 11.46
CA ILE A 540 8.73 -16.11 12.09
C ILE A 540 8.78 -16.30 13.60
N VAL A 541 9.89 -15.93 14.22
CA VAL A 541 10.05 -16.00 15.69
C VAL A 541 9.73 -14.64 16.29
N ALA A 542 8.79 -14.57 17.23
CA ALA A 542 8.42 -13.34 17.91
C ALA A 542 8.81 -13.42 19.39
N LEU A 543 9.61 -12.47 19.85
CA LEU A 543 10.05 -12.35 21.23
C LEU A 543 9.56 -11.04 21.84
N GLY A 544 9.12 -11.09 23.09
CA GLY A 544 8.79 -9.93 23.89
C GLY A 544 9.42 -9.99 25.27
N ALA A 545 9.94 -8.86 25.74
CA ALA A 545 10.49 -8.73 27.09
C ALA A 545 10.27 -7.34 27.68
N GLY A 546 10.31 -7.27 29.02
CA GLY A 546 10.14 -6.00 29.73
C GLY A 546 8.78 -5.37 29.47
N ILE A 547 7.73 -6.20 29.42
CA ILE A 547 6.34 -5.76 29.30
C ILE A 547 5.92 -5.21 30.65
N ASN A 548 5.65 -3.90 30.68
CA ASN A 548 5.29 -3.18 31.89
C ASN A 548 4.04 -2.35 31.63
N SER A 549 3.10 -2.34 32.56
CA SER A 549 1.97 -1.41 32.56
C SER A 549 1.54 -1.12 34.00
N LYS A 550 1.04 0.08 34.25
CA LYS A 550 0.41 0.47 35.52
C LYS A 550 -1.11 0.54 35.42
N GLU A 551 -1.67 0.31 34.23
CA GLU A 551 -3.12 0.31 34.05
C GLU A 551 -3.73 -0.90 34.77
N ALA A 552 -4.85 -0.69 35.48
CA ALA A 552 -5.66 -1.77 36.05
C ALA A 552 -6.51 -2.46 34.96
N ARG A 553 -5.85 -2.89 33.87
CA ARG A 553 -6.41 -3.53 32.69
C ARG A 553 -5.60 -4.76 32.36
N ASN A 554 -6.25 -5.78 31.80
CA ASN A 554 -5.53 -6.94 31.30
C ASN A 554 -4.60 -6.51 30.18
N THR A 555 -3.34 -6.88 30.30
CA THR A 555 -2.34 -6.75 29.24
C THR A 555 -2.14 -8.13 28.62
N GLU A 556 -2.06 -8.19 27.30
CA GLU A 556 -1.84 -9.44 26.57
C GLU A 556 -1.01 -9.19 25.30
N THR A 557 -0.42 -10.25 24.76
CA THR A 557 0.19 -10.26 23.43
C THR A 557 -0.61 -11.12 22.51
N ILE A 558 -0.98 -10.58 21.35
CA ILE A 558 -1.74 -11.31 20.35
C ILE A 558 -0.76 -12.09 19.48
N VAL A 559 -0.87 -13.41 19.51
CA VAL A 559 -0.13 -14.31 18.62
C VAL A 559 -0.75 -14.20 17.23
N ASP A 560 -2.09 -14.34 17.15
CA ASP A 560 -2.85 -14.13 15.93
C ASP A 560 -4.31 -13.78 16.23
N ASN A 561 -4.95 -13.14 15.25
CA ASN A 561 -6.37 -12.84 15.22
C ASN A 561 -6.85 -12.92 13.77
N ARG A 562 -7.07 -14.16 13.31
CA ARG A 562 -7.23 -14.50 11.91
C ARG A 562 -8.70 -14.60 11.53
N LYS A 563 -9.13 -13.86 10.49
CA LYS A 563 -10.41 -14.09 9.81
C LYS A 563 -10.47 -15.54 9.30
N LEU A 564 -11.61 -16.18 9.49
CA LEU A 564 -11.89 -17.54 9.03
C LEU A 564 -12.74 -17.52 7.77
N GLU A 565 -12.95 -18.69 7.17
CA GLU A 565 -13.93 -18.88 6.11
C GLU A 565 -15.32 -18.40 6.56
N LYS A 566 -16.16 -18.02 5.59
CA LYS A 566 -17.44 -17.34 5.84
C LYS A 566 -18.41 -18.11 6.75
N ASP A 567 -18.33 -19.43 6.75
CA ASP A 567 -19.12 -20.33 7.59
C ASP A 567 -18.43 -20.67 8.93
N GLY A 568 -17.20 -20.22 9.16
CA GLY A 568 -16.38 -20.56 10.31
C GLY A 568 -15.88 -22.01 10.31
N GLY A 569 -15.89 -22.68 9.15
CA GLY A 569 -15.62 -24.10 8.98
C GLY A 569 -14.17 -24.53 9.22
N ASN A 570 -13.21 -23.59 9.32
CA ASN A 570 -11.81 -23.91 9.58
C ASN A 570 -11.64 -24.77 10.84
N LEU A 571 -10.84 -25.83 10.74
CA LEU A 571 -10.40 -26.58 11.91
C LEU A 571 -9.35 -25.75 12.65
N VAL A 572 -9.70 -25.31 13.86
CA VAL A 572 -8.79 -24.59 14.76
C VAL A 572 -8.51 -25.53 15.91
N GLN A 573 -7.24 -25.77 16.24
CA GLN A 573 -6.87 -26.72 17.28
C GLN A 573 -5.71 -26.23 18.14
N VAL A 574 -5.70 -26.63 19.40
CA VAL A 574 -4.65 -26.33 20.39
C VAL A 574 -4.19 -27.65 21.00
N ASN A 575 -2.90 -27.98 20.88
CA ASN A 575 -2.34 -29.29 21.24
C ASN A 575 -3.19 -30.46 20.69
N GLY A 576 -3.59 -30.39 19.41
CA GLY A 576 -4.43 -31.39 18.75
C GLY A 576 -5.91 -31.40 19.18
N THR A 577 -6.32 -30.58 20.14
CA THR A 577 -7.73 -30.49 20.58
C THR A 577 -8.47 -29.39 19.80
N PRO A 578 -9.55 -29.71 19.06
CA PRO A 578 -10.30 -28.70 18.31
C PRO A 578 -11.01 -27.66 19.19
N LEU A 579 -11.09 -26.43 18.70
CA LEU A 579 -11.98 -25.38 19.21
C LEU A 579 -13.29 -25.38 18.42
N LEU A 580 -14.40 -25.28 19.14
CA LEU A 580 -15.74 -25.13 18.59
C LEU A 580 -16.10 -23.66 18.43
N SER A 581 -17.07 -23.36 17.56
CA SER A 581 -17.57 -21.99 17.44
C SER A 581 -18.24 -21.54 18.74
N GLY A 582 -17.86 -20.36 19.22
CA GLY A 582 -18.25 -19.80 20.52
C GLY A 582 -17.29 -20.15 21.65
N ASP A 583 -16.27 -20.98 21.41
CA ASP A 583 -15.25 -21.26 22.43
C ASP A 583 -14.43 -20.02 22.73
N SER A 584 -14.22 -19.79 24.03
CA SER A 584 -13.28 -18.82 24.59
C SER A 584 -12.67 -19.47 25.83
N LYS A 585 -11.43 -19.95 25.71
CA LYS A 585 -10.78 -20.83 26.69
C LYS A 585 -9.39 -20.33 27.05
N THR A 586 -9.08 -20.30 28.33
CA THR A 586 -7.72 -20.19 28.82
C THR A 586 -7.12 -21.60 28.93
N LEU A 587 -6.09 -21.88 28.14
CA LEU A 587 -5.46 -23.19 28.02
C LEU A 587 -4.01 -23.10 28.49
N SER A 588 -3.61 -23.95 29.43
CA SER A 588 -2.24 -24.04 29.96
C SER A 588 -1.44 -25.15 29.28
N ALA A 589 -0.11 -25.15 29.48
CA ALA A 589 0.80 -26.16 28.92
C ALA A 589 0.67 -26.31 27.39
N VAL A 590 0.44 -25.19 26.71
CA VAL A 590 0.29 -25.17 25.26
C VAL A 590 1.68 -25.16 24.62
N LYS A 591 1.93 -26.14 23.75
CA LYS A 591 3.14 -26.24 22.92
C LYS A 591 2.90 -25.77 21.51
N TRP A 592 1.70 -26.01 20.99
CA TRP A 592 1.35 -25.60 19.64
C TRP A 592 -0.16 -25.41 19.46
N ALA A 593 -0.50 -24.62 18.46
CA ALA A 593 -1.83 -24.50 17.91
C ALA A 593 -1.74 -24.55 16.38
N HIS A 594 -2.87 -24.81 15.72
CA HIS A 594 -2.92 -24.86 14.27
C HIS A 594 -4.26 -24.33 13.76
N LEU A 595 -4.20 -23.60 12.66
CA LEU A 595 -5.34 -23.14 11.89
C LEU A 595 -5.32 -23.82 10.52
N GLY A 596 -6.28 -24.72 10.29
CA GLY A 596 -6.49 -25.35 8.99
C GLY A 596 -7.18 -24.42 8.00
N SER A 597 -6.96 -24.67 6.71
CA SER A 597 -7.58 -23.94 5.62
C SER A 597 -7.86 -24.86 4.43
N PRO A 598 -9.00 -24.72 3.74
CA PRO A 598 -9.25 -25.45 2.49
C PRO A 598 -8.44 -24.87 1.32
N LYS A 599 -7.86 -23.68 1.48
CA LYS A 599 -7.08 -22.99 0.45
C LYS A 599 -5.64 -23.51 0.46
N HIS A 600 -5.10 -23.78 -0.72
CA HIS A 600 -3.70 -24.14 -0.89
C HIS A 600 -2.80 -23.02 -0.32
N TYR A 601 -1.81 -23.36 0.51
CA TYR A 601 -1.01 -22.39 1.27
C TYR A 601 -1.85 -21.48 2.19
N GLY A 602 -2.96 -21.98 2.74
CA GLY A 602 -3.80 -21.23 3.67
C GLY A 602 -3.59 -21.55 5.15
N GLU A 603 -2.91 -22.66 5.46
CA GLU A 603 -2.71 -23.17 6.82
C GLU A 603 -1.67 -22.37 7.61
N ILE A 604 -1.79 -22.35 8.93
CA ILE A 604 -0.85 -21.66 9.82
C ILE A 604 -0.61 -22.49 11.09
N GLY A 605 0.65 -22.83 11.32
CA GLY A 605 1.12 -23.40 12.58
C GLY A 605 1.58 -22.32 13.56
N TYR A 606 1.30 -22.53 14.85
CA TYR A 606 1.75 -21.68 15.95
C TYR A 606 2.47 -22.54 16.96
N VAL A 607 3.72 -22.22 17.30
CA VAL A 607 4.54 -22.99 18.24
C VAL A 607 5.01 -22.11 19.39
N PHE A 608 4.97 -22.66 20.59
CA PHE A 608 5.42 -22.02 21.83
C PHE A 608 6.66 -22.77 22.32
N PRO A 609 7.87 -22.23 22.09
CA PRO A 609 9.12 -22.92 22.43
C PRO A 609 9.22 -23.28 23.92
N GLU A 610 8.66 -22.43 24.77
CA GLU A 610 8.39 -22.72 26.17
C GLU A 610 6.88 -22.95 26.32
N GLU A 611 6.49 -24.06 26.97
CA GLU A 611 5.09 -24.32 27.28
C GLU A 611 4.48 -23.11 28.00
N THR A 612 3.37 -22.61 27.48
CA THR A 612 2.75 -21.38 27.99
C THR A 612 1.25 -21.51 28.19
N THR A 613 0.66 -20.48 28.77
CA THR A 613 -0.79 -20.31 28.83
C THR A 613 -1.21 -19.38 27.71
N ILE A 614 -2.26 -19.75 26.98
CA ILE A 614 -2.90 -18.87 25.99
C ILE A 614 -4.39 -18.73 26.26
N GLN A 615 -4.93 -17.59 25.90
CA GLN A 615 -6.34 -17.41 25.61
C GLN A 615 -6.57 -17.80 24.15
N ALA A 616 -7.47 -18.75 23.91
CA ALA A 616 -7.80 -19.27 22.59
C ALA A 616 -9.31 -19.15 22.33
N GLU A 617 -9.66 -18.51 21.22
CA GLU A 617 -11.03 -18.16 20.87
C GLU A 617 -11.36 -18.54 19.43
N LYS A 618 -12.59 -19.00 19.19
CA LYS A 618 -13.17 -19.16 17.86
C LYS A 618 -14.57 -18.59 17.86
N GLU A 619 -14.77 -17.39 17.33
CA GLU A 619 -16.04 -16.67 17.47
C GLU A 619 -16.49 -15.94 16.21
N LYS A 620 -17.79 -15.64 16.14
CA LYS A 620 -18.37 -14.77 15.12
C LYS A 620 -18.44 -13.35 15.65
N ARG A 621 -17.78 -12.40 14.99
CA ARG A 621 -17.82 -10.98 15.32
C ARG A 621 -18.73 -10.22 14.37
N GLN A 622 -19.32 -9.14 14.86
CA GLN A 622 -20.09 -8.21 14.08
C GLN A 622 -19.54 -6.79 14.26
N GLY A 623 -19.64 -5.97 13.23
CA GLY A 623 -19.33 -4.56 13.32
C GLY A 623 -19.89 -3.77 12.16
N LYS A 624 -19.49 -2.51 12.05
CA LYS A 624 -20.00 -1.56 11.07
C LYS A 624 -18.87 -0.68 10.56
N TRP A 625 -18.89 -0.34 9.28
CA TRP A 625 -17.95 0.61 8.72
C TRP A 625 -18.10 2.01 9.33
N SER A 626 -19.31 2.41 9.75
CA SER A 626 -19.56 3.66 10.48
C SER A 626 -18.79 3.80 11.80
N ASP A 627 -18.39 2.67 12.41
CA ASP A 627 -17.61 2.66 13.65
C ASP A 627 -16.15 3.07 13.41
N LEU A 628 -15.68 2.92 12.16
CA LEU A 628 -14.32 3.28 11.75
C LEU A 628 -14.27 4.63 11.05
N ARG A 629 -15.33 5.00 10.31
CA ARG A 629 -15.35 6.15 9.43
C ARG A 629 -16.71 6.87 9.42
N ASP A 630 -16.68 8.19 9.57
CA ASP A 630 -17.89 9.03 9.40
C ASP A 630 -18.47 8.92 7.98
N GLY A 631 -19.79 8.83 7.91
CA GLY A 631 -20.53 8.75 6.63
C GLY A 631 -20.47 7.39 5.93
N SER A 632 -19.77 6.39 6.48
CA SER A 632 -19.81 5.01 5.98
C SER A 632 -21.09 4.28 6.42
N SER A 633 -21.36 3.10 5.84
CA SER A 633 -22.55 2.31 6.13
C SER A 633 -22.69 1.97 7.62
N SER A 634 -23.92 2.09 8.12
CA SER A 634 -24.29 1.67 9.48
C SER A 634 -24.88 0.26 9.55
N SER A 635 -24.94 -0.43 8.41
CA SER A 635 -25.33 -1.83 8.29
C SER A 635 -24.32 -2.73 9.00
N ARG A 636 -24.82 -3.78 9.65
CA ARG A 636 -23.96 -4.75 10.33
C ARG A 636 -23.40 -5.75 9.32
N VAL A 637 -22.10 -5.96 9.40
CA VAL A 637 -21.34 -7.01 8.70
C VAL A 637 -20.77 -7.97 9.74
N SER A 638 -20.40 -9.19 9.33
CA SER A 638 -19.93 -10.21 10.27
C SER A 638 -18.93 -11.16 9.65
N ASN A 639 -17.91 -11.53 10.43
CA ASN A 639 -16.91 -12.54 10.08
C ASN A 639 -16.62 -13.45 11.27
N TYR A 640 -16.12 -14.65 10.99
CA TYR A 640 -15.58 -15.55 12.01
C TYR A 640 -14.09 -15.27 12.20
N PHE A 641 -13.61 -15.45 13.43
CA PHE A 641 -12.21 -15.27 13.79
C PHE A 641 -11.71 -16.40 14.69
N ALA A 642 -10.45 -16.77 14.51
CA ALA A 642 -9.66 -17.47 15.51
C ALA A 642 -8.69 -16.48 16.17
N THR A 643 -8.65 -16.44 17.49
CA THR A 643 -7.75 -15.55 18.24
C THR A 643 -6.92 -16.36 19.22
N PHE A 644 -5.61 -16.13 19.21
CA PHE A 644 -4.66 -16.69 20.16
C PHE A 644 -3.90 -15.56 20.83
N ALA A 645 -3.94 -15.48 22.16
CA ALA A 645 -3.27 -14.44 22.91
C ALA A 645 -2.56 -14.99 24.16
N ILE A 646 -1.40 -14.42 24.49
CA ILE A 646 -0.65 -14.74 25.70
C ILE A 646 -1.01 -13.68 26.76
N PRO A 647 -1.72 -14.04 27.83
CA PRO A 647 -2.10 -13.09 28.88
C PRO A 647 -0.88 -12.75 29.77
N HIS A 648 -0.69 -11.46 30.04
CA HIS A 648 0.31 -10.94 30.99
C HIS A 648 -0.33 -10.47 32.31
N GLY A 649 -1.66 -10.56 32.41
CA GLY A 649 -2.44 -10.15 33.57
C GLY A 649 -2.58 -8.63 33.69
N THR A 650 -3.04 -8.17 34.85
CA THR A 650 -3.17 -6.76 35.18
C THR A 650 -1.85 -6.21 35.72
N GLN A 651 -1.50 -4.99 35.33
CA GLN A 651 -0.29 -4.30 35.80
C GLN A 651 0.99 -5.16 35.73
N PRO A 652 1.30 -5.80 34.57
CA PRO A 652 2.51 -6.59 34.44
C PRO A 652 3.76 -5.77 34.78
N SER A 653 4.75 -6.45 35.36
CA SER A 653 6.07 -5.90 35.67
C SER A 653 7.14 -6.85 35.17
N GLY A 654 7.79 -6.48 34.07
CA GLY A 654 8.85 -7.28 33.45
C GLY A 654 8.39 -8.56 32.76
N ALA A 655 7.12 -8.68 32.35
CA ALA A 655 6.62 -9.87 31.67
C ALA A 655 7.28 -10.06 30.28
N ALA A 656 7.19 -11.28 29.75
CA ALA A 656 7.84 -11.71 28.52
C ALA A 656 6.98 -12.73 27.76
N TYR A 657 7.23 -12.92 26.47
CA TYR A 657 6.65 -13.98 25.66
C TYR A 657 7.64 -14.47 24.59
N SER A 658 7.38 -15.68 24.08
CA SER A 658 7.98 -16.22 22.87
C SER A 658 6.94 -17.05 22.10
N TYR A 659 6.92 -16.92 20.77
CA TYR A 659 6.16 -17.82 19.88
C TYR A 659 6.80 -17.85 18.49
N ILE A 660 6.47 -18.87 17.71
CA ILE A 660 6.92 -19.08 16.34
C ILE A 660 5.69 -19.27 15.46
N LEU A 661 5.59 -18.51 14.38
CA LEU A 661 4.62 -18.73 13.31
C LEU A 661 5.26 -19.58 12.21
N LEU A 662 4.52 -20.58 11.75
CA LEU A 662 4.89 -21.49 10.67
C LEU A 662 3.84 -21.37 9.56
N PRO A 663 3.99 -20.42 8.62
CA PRO A 663 3.10 -20.32 7.47
C PRO A 663 3.08 -21.63 6.67
N ASN A 664 1.90 -22.00 6.18
CA ASN A 664 1.70 -23.09 5.23
C ASN A 664 2.10 -24.49 5.73
N LYS A 665 2.25 -24.68 7.05
CA LYS A 665 2.52 -25.99 7.66
C LYS A 665 1.23 -26.62 8.15
N SER A 666 1.07 -27.91 7.86
CA SER A 666 -0.02 -28.74 8.37
C SER A 666 0.04 -28.89 9.89
N ALA A 667 -1.04 -29.42 10.47
CA ALA A 667 -1.09 -29.80 11.88
C ALA A 667 0.03 -30.76 12.28
N GLU A 668 0.27 -31.79 11.48
CA GLU A 668 1.28 -32.82 11.74
C GLU A 668 2.70 -32.24 11.66
N GLU A 669 2.97 -31.39 10.66
CA GLU A 669 4.26 -30.69 10.55
C GLU A 669 4.47 -29.71 11.70
N THR A 670 3.42 -29.00 12.12
CA THR A 670 3.46 -28.06 13.24
C THR A 670 3.77 -28.78 14.56
N GLU A 671 3.09 -29.89 14.83
CA GLU A 671 3.34 -30.71 16.02
C GLU A 671 4.74 -31.30 16.00
N LYS A 672 5.18 -31.83 14.84
CA LYS A 672 6.53 -32.36 14.68
C LYS A 672 7.58 -31.28 14.95
N TYR A 673 7.39 -30.07 14.43
CA TYR A 673 8.28 -28.95 14.68
C TYR A 673 8.28 -28.54 16.16
N ALA A 674 7.11 -28.46 16.81
CA ALA A 674 6.99 -28.12 18.23
C ALA A 674 7.76 -29.09 19.15
N ASN A 675 7.88 -30.36 18.75
CA ASN A 675 8.64 -31.36 19.50
C ASN A 675 10.15 -31.34 19.24
N SER A 676 10.61 -30.68 18.17
CA SER A 676 12.03 -30.62 17.79
C SER A 676 12.31 -29.36 16.97
N PRO A 677 12.20 -28.16 17.57
CA PRO A 677 12.41 -26.91 16.86
C PRO A 677 13.88 -26.74 16.48
N ASP A 678 14.13 -26.21 15.29
CA ASP A 678 15.47 -25.83 14.80
C ASP A 678 15.88 -24.41 15.22
N ILE A 679 15.06 -23.75 16.05
CA ILE A 679 15.33 -22.44 16.65
C ILE A 679 15.80 -22.61 18.08
N THR A 680 16.90 -21.94 18.42
CA THR A 680 17.29 -21.69 19.81
C THR A 680 17.11 -20.23 20.15
N ILE A 681 16.34 -19.94 21.20
CA ILE A 681 16.26 -18.59 21.79
C ILE A 681 17.52 -18.40 22.65
N ILE A 682 18.42 -17.54 22.20
CA ILE A 682 19.70 -17.27 22.87
C ILE A 682 19.48 -16.29 24.03
N ALA A 683 18.62 -15.30 23.84
CA ALA A 683 18.22 -14.37 24.87
C ALA A 683 16.83 -13.80 24.59
N ASN A 684 16.05 -13.60 25.65
CA ASN A 684 14.82 -12.81 25.61
C ASN A 684 14.72 -11.95 26.87
N THR A 685 15.49 -10.86 26.91
CA THR A 685 15.59 -9.98 28.09
C THR A 685 15.32 -8.53 27.70
N PRO A 686 15.04 -7.63 28.66
CA PRO A 686 14.91 -6.20 28.35
C PRO A 686 16.17 -5.56 27.75
N LYS A 687 17.32 -6.21 27.86
CA LYS A 687 18.59 -5.72 27.32
C LYS A 687 18.81 -6.19 25.89
N GLN A 688 18.50 -7.45 25.63
CA GLN A 688 18.90 -8.15 24.41
C GLN A 688 17.90 -9.26 24.06
N GLN A 689 17.60 -9.38 22.77
CA GLN A 689 16.77 -10.44 22.20
C GLN A 689 17.51 -11.07 21.02
N ALA A 690 17.72 -12.38 21.04
CA ALA A 690 18.51 -13.06 20.02
C ALA A 690 18.08 -14.51 19.80
N VAL A 691 18.22 -14.99 18.57
CA VAL A 691 17.89 -16.36 18.16
C VAL A 691 19.00 -16.94 17.28
N LYS A 692 19.11 -18.27 17.29
CA LYS A 692 19.87 -19.05 16.32
C LYS A 692 18.91 -19.93 15.53
N ASP A 693 18.94 -19.79 14.22
CA ASP A 693 18.37 -20.75 13.28
C ASP A 693 19.45 -21.74 12.86
N HIS A 694 19.31 -22.98 13.32
CA HIS A 694 20.25 -24.06 13.03
C HIS A 694 20.14 -24.52 11.58
N SER A 695 18.96 -24.46 10.97
CA SER A 695 18.75 -24.88 9.58
C SER A 695 19.47 -23.97 8.58
N ALA A 696 19.49 -22.67 8.86
CA ALA A 696 20.14 -21.65 8.03
C ALA A 696 21.56 -21.28 8.51
N ASN A 697 22.03 -21.89 9.60
CA ASN A 697 23.24 -21.55 10.34
C ASN A 697 23.37 -20.03 10.58
N LEU A 698 22.25 -19.42 11.00
CA LEU A 698 22.07 -17.97 11.08
C LEU A 698 21.77 -17.56 12.52
N TRP A 699 22.62 -16.71 13.09
CA TRP A 699 22.42 -16.08 14.39
C TRP A 699 21.99 -14.62 14.19
N ILE A 700 20.98 -14.17 14.92
CA ILE A 700 20.49 -12.78 14.84
C ILE A 700 20.29 -12.24 16.25
N GLY A 701 20.76 -11.01 16.52
CA GLY A 701 20.62 -10.38 17.83
C GLY A 701 20.31 -8.88 17.76
N ASN A 702 19.38 -8.47 18.62
CA ASN A 702 18.97 -7.09 18.86
C ASN A 702 19.44 -6.66 20.24
N PHE A 703 20.42 -5.75 20.30
CA PHE A 703 21.05 -5.27 21.53
C PHE A 703 20.51 -3.89 21.92
N HIS A 704 19.42 -3.88 22.71
CA HIS A 704 18.87 -2.64 23.28
C HIS A 704 19.82 -1.98 24.29
N GLU A 705 20.73 -2.75 24.89
CA GLU A 705 21.85 -2.29 25.71
C GLU A 705 23.15 -2.99 25.27
N LYS A 706 24.29 -2.37 25.60
CA LYS A 706 25.61 -2.99 25.43
C LYS A 706 25.70 -4.31 26.19
N GLY A 707 26.48 -5.24 25.68
CA GLY A 707 26.77 -6.50 26.37
C GLY A 707 27.02 -7.65 25.40
N ARG A 708 27.15 -8.85 25.95
CA ARG A 708 27.67 -10.03 25.22
C ARG A 708 26.72 -11.21 25.30
N LEU A 709 26.49 -11.86 24.16
CA LEU A 709 25.81 -13.15 24.01
C LEU A 709 26.74 -14.14 23.30
N GLY A 710 27.30 -15.08 24.06
CA GLY A 710 28.26 -16.04 23.53
C GLY A 710 29.48 -15.34 22.94
N GLN A 711 29.70 -15.47 21.63
CA GLN A 711 30.83 -14.84 20.95
C GLN A 711 30.52 -13.44 20.42
N VAL A 712 29.26 -13.01 20.39
CA VAL A 712 28.87 -11.69 19.88
C VAL A 712 28.77 -10.70 21.03
N GLU A 713 29.58 -9.64 21.01
CA GLU A 713 29.53 -8.55 21.96
C GLU A 713 29.19 -7.23 21.26
N ALA A 714 28.17 -6.55 21.76
CA ALA A 714 27.77 -5.23 21.31
C ALA A 714 28.38 -4.17 22.23
N MET A 715 29.36 -3.43 21.72
CA MET A 715 30.01 -2.33 22.42
C MET A 715 29.20 -1.02 22.31
N THR A 716 28.27 -0.98 21.35
CA THR A 716 27.18 0.00 21.23
C THR A 716 25.84 -0.72 21.16
N ARG A 717 24.73 0.01 21.28
CA ARG A 717 23.40 -0.55 21.01
C ARG A 717 23.27 -0.76 19.49
N GLY A 718 22.62 -1.81 19.03
CA GLY A 718 22.47 -2.08 17.59
C GLY A 718 21.95 -3.49 17.30
N ALA A 719 21.76 -3.80 16.02
CA ALA A 719 21.39 -5.15 15.60
C ALA A 719 22.49 -5.78 14.73
N ILE A 720 22.66 -7.08 14.85
CA ILE A 720 23.65 -7.86 14.10
C ILE A 720 23.09 -9.21 13.67
N MET A 721 23.42 -9.61 12.44
CA MET A 721 23.25 -10.97 11.91
C MET A 721 24.62 -11.58 11.65
N VAL A 722 24.79 -12.85 12.01
CA VAL A 722 25.99 -13.64 11.75
C VAL A 722 25.57 -14.95 11.09
N LYS A 723 25.93 -15.13 9.81
CA LYS A 723 25.65 -16.35 9.06
C LYS A 723 26.95 -17.07 8.74
N ASN A 724 27.07 -18.31 9.18
CA ASN A 724 28.20 -19.18 8.82
C ASN A 724 27.92 -19.79 7.45
N LYS A 725 28.79 -19.53 6.46
CA LYS A 725 28.62 -20.01 5.10
C LYS A 725 29.95 -20.17 4.38
N ASP A 726 30.12 -21.27 3.64
CA ASP A 726 31.28 -21.54 2.78
C ASP A 726 32.64 -21.41 3.50
N GLY A 727 32.70 -21.73 4.80
CA GLY A 727 33.92 -21.60 5.62
C GLY A 727 34.24 -20.16 6.06
N GLY A 728 33.32 -19.21 5.87
CA GLY A 728 33.42 -17.82 6.32
C GLY A 728 32.15 -17.34 7.06
N LEU A 729 32.14 -16.04 7.38
CA LEU A 729 31.02 -15.35 8.02
C LEU A 729 30.47 -14.28 7.08
N GLU A 730 29.15 -14.28 6.91
CA GLU A 730 28.41 -13.14 6.37
C GLU A 730 27.83 -12.35 7.55
N LEU A 731 28.24 -11.09 7.70
CA LEU A 731 27.90 -10.21 8.81
C LEU A 731 27.05 -9.06 8.33
N THR A 732 25.94 -8.79 9.02
CA THR A 732 25.08 -7.64 8.73
C THR A 732 24.84 -6.85 9.99
N PHE A 733 25.00 -5.52 9.94
CA PHE A 733 24.85 -4.61 11.08
C PHE A 733 23.84 -3.51 10.77
N SER A 734 23.10 -3.03 11.77
CA SER A 734 22.28 -1.82 11.60
C SER A 734 22.15 -1.03 12.90
N ASP A 735 21.82 0.27 12.78
CA ASP A 735 21.39 1.13 13.89
C ASP A 735 19.86 1.32 13.82
N PRO A 736 19.06 0.47 14.48
CA PRO A 736 17.60 0.61 14.48
C PRO A 736 17.10 1.93 15.04
N MET A 737 17.91 2.70 15.77
CA MET A 737 17.46 3.97 16.34
C MET A 737 17.56 5.14 15.37
N ARG A 738 18.40 5.03 14.33
CA ARG A 738 18.70 6.13 13.40
C ARG A 738 19.22 7.38 14.14
N GLU A 739 20.04 7.17 15.15
CA GLU A 739 20.49 8.22 16.07
C GLU A 739 22.02 8.24 16.22
N GLN A 740 22.69 7.09 16.05
CA GLN A 740 24.12 6.92 16.29
C GLN A 740 24.93 7.22 15.02
N SER A 741 26.10 7.84 15.18
CA SER A 741 27.04 8.03 14.07
C SER A 741 27.99 6.85 13.85
N GLN A 742 28.00 5.90 14.78
CA GLN A 742 28.86 4.74 14.72
C GLN A 742 28.23 3.56 15.51
N LEU A 743 28.46 2.34 15.02
CA LEU A 743 28.23 1.10 15.75
C LEU A 743 29.55 0.37 15.97
N VAL A 744 29.66 -0.34 17.09
CA VAL A 744 30.83 -1.16 17.41
C VAL A 744 30.38 -2.52 17.94
N PHE A 745 30.83 -3.58 17.29
CA PHE A 745 30.62 -4.97 17.69
C PHE A 745 31.95 -5.72 17.73
N THR A 746 32.09 -6.64 18.66
CA THR A 746 33.24 -7.52 18.78
C THR A 746 32.80 -8.97 18.66
N LEU A 747 33.44 -9.73 17.76
CA LEU A 747 33.31 -11.17 17.69
C LEU A 747 34.48 -11.83 18.40
N HIS A 748 34.20 -12.68 19.38
CA HIS A 748 35.17 -13.41 20.18
C HIS A 748 35.42 -14.81 19.62
N GLY A 749 36.65 -15.30 19.77
CA GLY A 749 37.04 -16.64 19.32
C GLY A 749 37.36 -16.75 17.83
N TYR A 750 37.49 -15.64 17.08
CA TYR A 750 37.92 -15.62 15.69
C TYR A 750 39.23 -14.85 15.53
N THR A 751 40.15 -15.34 14.69
CA THR A 751 41.41 -14.65 14.34
C THR A 751 41.83 -14.92 12.89
N GLY A 752 42.70 -14.06 12.35
CA GLY A 752 43.19 -14.19 10.98
C GLY A 752 42.12 -13.83 9.98
N ILE A 753 41.44 -12.71 10.19
CA ILE A 753 40.32 -12.25 9.38
C ILE A 753 40.83 -11.75 8.04
N THR A 754 40.25 -12.29 6.97
CA THR A 754 40.43 -11.77 5.61
C THR A 754 39.09 -11.34 5.06
N VAL A 755 38.98 -10.08 4.62
CA VAL A 755 37.76 -9.56 4.02
C VAL A 755 37.63 -10.06 2.59
N SER A 756 36.54 -10.75 2.29
CA SER A 756 36.25 -11.27 0.94
C SER A 756 35.24 -10.40 0.18
N ASP A 757 34.46 -9.58 0.88
CA ASP A 757 33.56 -8.58 0.31
C ASP A 757 33.52 -7.35 1.24
N SER A 758 34.21 -6.27 0.85
CA SER A 758 34.43 -5.11 1.69
C SER A 758 33.32 -4.08 1.59
N ASN A 759 32.90 -3.52 2.72
CA ASN A 759 32.06 -2.34 2.78
C ASN A 759 32.87 -1.15 3.32
N PRO A 760 32.98 -0.04 2.59
CA PRO A 760 33.82 1.09 3.00
C PRO A 760 33.36 1.77 4.29
N ALA A 761 32.12 1.54 4.73
CA ALA A 761 31.62 2.02 6.01
C ALA A 761 32.08 1.16 7.20
N ILE A 762 32.71 0.00 6.98
CA ILE A 762 33.11 -0.93 8.04
C ILE A 762 34.64 -1.00 8.12
N SER A 763 35.18 -0.67 9.29
CA SER A 763 36.58 -0.88 9.64
C SER A 763 36.74 -2.04 10.62
N ILE A 764 37.80 -2.83 10.47
CA ILE A 764 38.06 -4.04 11.25
C ILE A 764 39.34 -3.85 12.05
N SER A 765 39.36 -4.34 13.29
CA SER A 765 40.56 -4.36 14.15
C SER A 765 40.66 -5.70 14.85
N GLU A 766 41.74 -6.44 14.60
CA GLU A 766 42.02 -7.71 15.27
C GLU A 766 42.79 -7.49 16.58
N HIS A 767 42.45 -8.29 17.59
CA HIS A 767 43.09 -8.27 18.90
C HIS A 767 43.63 -9.67 19.21
N SER A 768 44.88 -9.92 18.80
CA SER A 768 45.52 -11.24 18.86
C SER A 768 45.64 -11.80 20.28
N SER A 769 45.81 -10.94 21.29
CA SER A 769 45.88 -11.35 22.71
C SER A 769 44.52 -11.78 23.28
N GLY A 770 43.41 -11.34 22.69
CA GLY A 770 42.04 -11.67 23.10
C GLY A 770 41.33 -12.65 22.17
N GLN A 771 41.98 -13.06 21.08
CA GLN A 771 41.38 -13.85 19.99
C GLN A 771 40.02 -13.28 19.55
N SER A 772 39.97 -11.98 19.28
CA SER A 772 38.72 -11.28 18.96
C SER A 772 38.91 -10.27 17.85
N VAL A 773 37.81 -9.94 17.19
CA VAL A 773 37.76 -9.01 16.05
C VAL A 773 36.71 -7.95 16.32
N THR A 774 37.10 -6.68 16.28
CA THR A 774 36.20 -5.55 16.44
C THR A 774 35.82 -4.98 15.08
N PHE A 775 34.53 -4.80 14.85
CA PHE A 775 33.93 -4.17 13.69
C PHE A 775 33.37 -2.82 14.11
N THR A 776 33.82 -1.77 13.43
CA THR A 776 33.35 -0.41 13.64
C THR A 776 32.68 0.07 12.36
N ILE A 777 31.39 0.39 12.45
CA ILE A 777 30.52 0.72 11.32
C ILE A 777 30.17 2.21 11.38
N ASN A 778 30.41 2.94 10.30
CA ASN A 778 30.04 4.35 10.17
C ASN A 778 28.55 4.48 9.82
N THR A 779 27.75 4.89 10.81
CA THR A 779 26.30 5.13 10.66
C THR A 779 25.95 6.62 10.71
N ALA A 780 26.90 7.52 10.40
CA ALA A 780 26.68 8.98 10.44
C ALA A 780 25.49 9.48 9.60
N ALA A 781 25.09 8.72 8.58
CA ALA A 781 23.92 9.02 7.76
C ALA A 781 22.58 8.91 8.52
N LYS A 782 22.52 8.12 9.60
CA LYS A 782 21.32 7.96 10.46
C LYS A 782 20.05 7.59 9.68
N ASP A 783 20.21 6.75 8.67
CA ASP A 783 19.11 6.23 7.83
C ASP A 783 18.60 4.87 8.29
N GLY A 784 19.37 4.16 9.14
CA GLY A 784 18.99 2.84 9.65
C GLY A 784 19.15 1.74 8.62
N ARG A 785 19.95 1.96 7.57
CA ARG A 785 20.29 0.94 6.59
C ARG A 785 21.09 -0.19 7.23
N SER A 786 21.06 -1.35 6.58
CA SER A 786 21.93 -2.48 6.95
C SER A 786 23.27 -2.38 6.23
N TYR A 787 24.35 -2.73 6.94
CA TYR A 787 25.72 -2.73 6.44
C TYR A 787 26.23 -4.16 6.44
N TYR A 788 26.62 -4.63 5.26
CA TYR A 788 27.02 -6.01 5.02
C TYR A 788 28.53 -6.15 4.86
N LEU A 789 29.08 -7.29 5.27
CA LEU A 789 30.49 -7.67 5.12
C LEU A 789 30.62 -9.19 5.01
N LYS A 790 31.50 -9.69 4.13
CA LYS A 790 31.95 -11.09 4.17
C LYS A 790 33.39 -11.20 4.65
N VAL A 791 33.63 -12.13 5.56
CA VAL A 791 34.96 -12.43 6.07
C VAL A 791 35.25 -13.92 6.08
N ASN A 792 36.50 -14.28 5.83
CA ASN A 792 37.05 -15.59 6.15
C ASN A 792 37.89 -15.48 7.43
N TYR A 793 38.12 -16.59 8.11
CA TYR A 793 38.96 -16.65 9.31
C TYR A 793 39.90 -17.85 9.23
N MET A 794 41.10 -17.73 9.82
CA MET A 794 42.06 -18.84 9.87
C MET A 794 41.80 -19.78 11.05
N TYR A 795 41.36 -19.23 12.18
CA TYR A 795 41.08 -20.01 13.39
C TYR A 795 39.77 -19.56 14.03
N SER A 796 38.97 -20.54 14.45
CA SER A 796 37.82 -20.35 15.34
C SER A 796 37.96 -21.27 16.57
N LEU A 797 37.66 -20.74 17.76
CA LEU A 797 37.63 -21.52 19.01
C LEU A 797 36.37 -22.39 19.15
N SER A 798 35.28 -22.02 18.48
CA SER A 798 33.99 -22.75 18.44
C SER A 798 33.07 -22.12 17.39
N GLU A 799 32.18 -22.88 16.75
CA GLU A 799 31.19 -22.28 15.84
C GLU A 799 30.03 -21.61 16.61
N LEU A 800 29.59 -20.44 16.13
CA LEU A 800 28.47 -19.66 16.68
C LEU A 800 27.11 -20.26 16.32
#